data_AF-A0ABD2RFL9-F1
#
_entry.id   AF-A0ABD2RFL9-F1
#
_cell.length_a   1.000
_cell.length_b   1.000
_cell.length_c   1.000
_cell.angle_alpha   90.00
_cell.angle_beta   90.00
_cell.angle_gamma   90.00
#
_symmetry.space_group_name_H-M   'P 1'
#
loop_
_entity.id
_entity.type
_entity.pdbx_description
1 polymer ?
#
loop_
_entity_poly.entity_id
_entity_poly.type
_entity_poly.pdbx_seq_one_letter_code
_entity_poly.pdbx_strand_id
1 'polypeptide(L)'
;MGWGNIYKRRVKVFAVALIIYFDYKALQQREKWANKLKIASLWEKAHERNAKRVLNLIVELEGLWVKLGQYLSTRADVLPEAYTRLLKQLQDSLPPRSLKEVCKTIENELGKTMDDLFLDFDKVPLATASIAQVHRATLSDGQEVVVKVQHDGIKAVILEDLKNAKSIVDWIAWAEPQYNFHPMIDEWCNESPKELDFNHEAENTRKVSRNLHCNKRCDDSKPANHVDVLIPEIIQSTEKVLILEYMDGVRLNDAESLQALGVDKQKLVEEITRAYAHQIYVDGFFNGDPHPGNFLVSKEPPHRPILLDFGLTKLLSSSLKQALAKMFLAAAEGDHVALLAAFAEMGLKFRLDVPEQAMEVTSVFFRSSTPANEALESMKTLSEQRSKNFKVIQEKMKLNEKEVKRFNPVDAFPSDIVIFGRVLNLLRGLSATMNVRIVYIDIMRPFAESVLQCNLNRGSALNPRWIYDTPIHSDVEAKLRQLLVELGNAEKILGIQVCAYKDGEVIIDTAAGVLGKYDPRPVQPDSLFSVFSATKGICAGLVHWLVDNGKLKLEDNIANIWPEFGSNGKDQIKVHHVLNHTSGLHSAMSDINQEDPFLMTDWDECLKRIAMSAPETAPGHEQLYHYLSFGWLCGGIIERASGRRFQELLEEVFVRPLKIDGELYVGIPPGVESRLATLTIDMSDLTKLSNVGNRSDLPTTFQPQQMAQLATTLPAIFNSLYARRAIIPAANCHCSARALARYYAALAEGGKVPPPPNSSMPSLGSHPHIPKFPSQQTVKKQKSQKKTGLDDHGPGQTQSSNSSPQNSSGHDDKGNVYIQIPSDNRCSIDDTSSDNRNIKLFHNPKVHDAFMGVGEYENLTYPNGMFGLGFKRSYSTNEELIGFGHSGIGGSTGFCNIEHKFAMAVTLNKMSFGTVTAKIIHLICYELNIPVPQEISRLVETGSTSQLGIGKPLIN
;
A
#
# COMPACT_ATOMS: atom_id res chain seq x y z
N MET A 1 44.69 -17.82 -23.81
CA MET A 1 45.29 -16.46 -23.65
C MET A 1 46.30 -16.45 -22.48
N GLY A 2 47.35 -15.63 -22.51
CA GLY A 2 48.39 -15.61 -21.45
C GLY A 2 48.28 -14.47 -20.42
N TRP A 3 48.90 -14.64 -19.24
CA TRP A 3 48.87 -13.70 -18.09
C TRP A 3 49.17 -12.23 -18.44
N GLY A 4 50.11 -11.99 -19.37
CA GLY A 4 50.48 -10.64 -19.81
C GLY A 4 49.32 -9.85 -20.45
N ASN A 5 48.26 -10.53 -20.91
CA ASN A 5 47.06 -9.86 -21.43
C ASN A 5 46.15 -9.36 -20.30
N ILE A 6 45.99 -10.13 -19.21
CA ILE A 6 45.13 -9.80 -18.06
C ILE A 6 45.62 -8.51 -17.38
N TYR A 7 46.94 -8.39 -17.15
CA TYR A 7 47.50 -7.17 -16.56
C TYR A 7 47.23 -5.92 -17.43
N LYS A 8 47.38 -6.03 -18.76
CA LYS A 8 47.08 -4.93 -19.69
C LYS A 8 45.61 -4.52 -19.65
N ARG A 9 44.67 -5.48 -19.57
CA ARG A 9 43.23 -5.20 -19.38
C ARG A 9 42.99 -4.38 -18.12
N ARG A 10 43.53 -4.85 -16.98
CA ARG A 10 43.39 -4.16 -15.68
C ARG A 10 43.89 -2.72 -15.74
N VAL A 11 45.09 -2.49 -16.28
CA VAL A 11 45.64 -1.12 -16.41
C VAL A 11 44.73 -0.22 -17.24
N LYS A 12 44.17 -0.71 -18.37
CA LYS A 12 43.23 0.07 -19.19
C LYS A 12 41.93 0.41 -18.45
N VAL A 13 41.33 -0.57 -17.78
CA VAL A 13 40.10 -0.41 -16.98
C VAL A 13 40.27 0.68 -15.92
N PHE A 14 41.31 0.60 -15.10
CA PHE A 14 41.56 1.59 -14.05
C PHE A 14 41.95 2.97 -14.62
N ALA A 15 42.72 3.03 -15.70
CA ALA A 15 43.07 4.30 -16.35
C ALA A 15 41.83 5.04 -16.89
N VAL A 16 40.92 4.33 -17.56
CA VAL A 16 39.66 4.93 -18.06
C VAL A 16 38.74 5.34 -16.91
N ALA A 17 38.63 4.51 -15.85
CA ALA A 17 37.86 4.86 -14.66
C ALA A 17 38.37 6.15 -13.99
N LEU A 18 39.68 6.29 -13.81
CA LEU A 18 40.31 7.50 -13.28
C LEU A 18 40.07 8.72 -14.18
N ILE A 19 40.21 8.58 -15.50
CA ILE A 19 39.96 9.66 -16.47
C ILE A 19 38.50 10.14 -16.37
N ILE A 20 37.53 9.22 -16.30
CA ILE A 20 36.10 9.56 -16.18
C ILE A 20 35.81 10.26 -14.84
N TYR A 21 36.37 9.73 -13.74
CA TYR A 21 36.22 10.33 -12.40
C TYR A 21 36.74 11.76 -12.34
N PHE A 22 37.97 12.01 -12.82
CA PHE A 22 38.53 13.36 -12.83
C PHE A 22 37.81 14.31 -13.79
N ASP A 23 37.27 13.81 -14.91
CA ASP A 23 36.47 14.62 -15.84
C ASP A 23 35.17 15.13 -15.18
N TYR A 24 34.45 14.24 -14.47
CA TYR A 24 33.27 14.66 -13.69
C TYR A 24 33.62 15.55 -12.50
N LYS A 25 34.75 15.31 -11.81
CA LYS A 25 35.19 16.21 -10.71
C LYS A 25 35.58 17.60 -11.20
N ALA A 26 36.26 17.69 -12.35
CA ALA A 26 36.55 18.97 -12.99
C ALA A 26 35.26 19.69 -13.42
N LEU A 27 34.25 18.95 -13.89
CA LEU A 27 32.93 19.51 -14.23
C LEU A 27 32.18 20.03 -12.99
N GLN A 28 32.06 19.23 -11.92
CA GLN A 28 31.44 19.64 -10.65
C GLN A 28 32.09 20.91 -10.06
N GLN A 29 33.40 21.07 -10.23
CA GLN A 29 34.10 22.28 -9.79
C GLN A 29 33.84 23.49 -10.71
N ARG A 30 33.68 23.28 -12.03
CA ARG A 30 33.32 24.33 -13.00
C ARG A 30 31.87 24.79 -12.87
N GLU A 31 30.96 23.89 -12.49
CA GLU A 31 29.54 24.18 -12.30
C GLU A 31 29.29 25.35 -11.33
N LYS A 32 30.09 25.43 -10.27
CA LYS A 32 30.06 26.50 -9.25
C LYS A 32 30.27 27.92 -9.81
N TRP A 33 30.77 28.04 -11.04
CA TRP A 33 31.15 29.32 -11.68
C TRP A 33 30.43 29.52 -13.04
N ALA A 34 29.44 28.69 -13.38
CA ALA A 34 28.77 28.70 -14.68
C ALA A 34 27.30 29.15 -14.60
N ASN A 35 26.84 29.86 -15.64
CA ASN A 35 25.43 30.24 -15.76
C ASN A 35 24.52 29.00 -15.94
N LYS A 36 23.36 28.96 -15.26
CA LYS A 36 22.38 27.86 -15.28
C LYS A 36 22.14 27.23 -16.67
N LEU A 37 21.91 28.04 -17.70
CA LEU A 37 21.65 27.56 -19.06
C LEU A 37 22.86 26.87 -19.73
N LYS A 38 24.09 27.18 -19.32
CA LYS A 38 25.31 26.50 -19.82
C LYS A 38 25.62 25.20 -19.07
N ILE A 39 25.15 25.04 -17.82
CA ILE A 39 25.43 23.86 -16.98
C ILE A 39 24.91 22.59 -17.66
N ALA A 40 23.64 22.54 -18.06
CA ALA A 40 23.05 21.36 -18.69
C ALA A 40 23.80 20.92 -19.97
N SER A 41 24.18 21.86 -20.84
CA SER A 41 24.96 21.58 -22.05
C SER A 41 26.38 21.06 -21.76
N LEU A 42 27.01 21.51 -20.67
CA LEU A 42 28.32 21.02 -20.24
C LEU A 42 28.25 19.59 -19.67
N TRP A 43 27.20 19.28 -18.90
CA TRP A 43 26.93 17.92 -18.42
C TRP A 43 26.67 16.96 -19.56
N GLU A 44 25.80 17.30 -20.51
CA GLU A 44 25.49 16.44 -21.66
C GLU A 44 26.74 16.13 -22.52
N LYS A 45 27.58 17.14 -22.78
CA LYS A 45 28.86 16.95 -23.49
C LYS A 45 29.85 16.07 -22.72
N ALA A 46 29.86 16.13 -21.38
CA ALA A 46 30.69 15.26 -20.56
C ALA A 46 30.16 13.82 -20.53
N HIS A 47 28.84 13.65 -20.44
CA HIS A 47 28.19 12.35 -20.54
C HIS A 47 28.48 11.69 -21.89
N GLU A 48 28.29 12.39 -23.01
CA GLU A 48 28.56 11.82 -24.33
C GLU A 48 30.04 11.48 -24.55
N ARG A 49 30.98 12.34 -24.08
CA ARG A 49 32.42 12.04 -24.14
C ARG A 49 32.78 10.79 -23.32
N ASN A 50 32.25 10.66 -22.11
CA ASN A 50 32.59 9.55 -21.23
C ASN A 50 31.87 8.25 -21.64
N ALA A 51 30.65 8.34 -22.16
CA ALA A 51 29.96 7.21 -22.78
C ALA A 51 30.74 6.66 -23.99
N LYS A 52 31.30 7.51 -24.86
CA LYS A 52 32.18 7.08 -25.96
C LYS A 52 33.46 6.39 -25.45
N ARG A 53 34.08 6.89 -24.38
CA ARG A 53 35.23 6.23 -23.72
C ARG A 53 34.88 4.84 -23.19
N VAL A 54 33.73 4.71 -22.53
CA VAL A 54 33.24 3.44 -21.98
C VAL A 54 32.89 2.45 -23.09
N LEU A 55 32.14 2.87 -24.11
CA LEU A 55 31.78 2.03 -25.26
C LEU A 55 33.03 1.46 -25.95
N ASN A 56 33.99 2.31 -26.30
CA ASN A 56 35.23 1.88 -26.97
C ASN A 56 36.02 0.87 -26.12
N LEU A 57 36.10 1.10 -24.80
CA LEU A 57 36.77 0.18 -23.89
C LEU A 57 36.02 -1.15 -23.79
N ILE A 58 34.68 -1.14 -23.71
CA ILE A 58 33.87 -2.35 -23.66
C ILE A 58 34.05 -3.20 -24.91
N VAL A 59 34.01 -2.59 -26.10
CA VAL A 59 34.23 -3.27 -27.39
C VAL A 59 35.64 -3.85 -27.48
N GLU A 60 36.67 -3.12 -27.02
CA GLU A 60 38.05 -3.64 -27.01
C GLU A 60 38.25 -4.78 -26.01
N LEU A 61 37.56 -4.75 -24.87
CA LEU A 61 37.73 -5.75 -23.82
C LEU A 61 36.91 -7.02 -24.04
N GLU A 62 35.75 -6.98 -24.70
CA GLU A 62 34.86 -8.14 -24.83
C GLU A 62 34.45 -8.74 -23.46
N GLY A 63 33.79 -9.90 -23.45
CA GLY A 63 33.49 -10.68 -22.24
C GLY A 63 32.58 -9.96 -21.24
N LEU A 64 32.99 -9.91 -19.95
CA LEU A 64 32.21 -9.32 -18.86
C LEU A 64 31.78 -7.88 -19.17
N TRP A 65 32.67 -7.08 -19.75
CA TRP A 65 32.43 -5.67 -19.99
C TRP A 65 31.34 -5.44 -21.04
N VAL A 66 31.20 -6.33 -22.04
CA VAL A 66 30.08 -6.29 -22.99
C VAL A 66 28.77 -6.60 -22.29
N LYS A 67 28.74 -7.66 -21.49
CA LYS A 67 27.55 -8.04 -20.71
C LYS A 67 27.13 -6.94 -19.73
N LEU A 68 28.09 -6.29 -19.08
CA LEU A 68 27.84 -5.13 -18.21
C LEU A 68 27.32 -3.93 -19.02
N GLY A 69 27.85 -3.68 -20.21
CA GLY A 69 27.37 -2.65 -21.13
C GLY A 69 25.95 -2.90 -21.63
N GLN A 70 25.62 -4.15 -21.98
CA GLN A 70 24.27 -4.58 -22.34
C GLN A 70 23.29 -4.35 -21.17
N TYR A 71 23.63 -4.81 -19.96
CA TYR A 71 22.83 -4.56 -18.75
C TYR A 71 22.65 -3.06 -18.48
N LEU A 72 23.71 -2.26 -18.57
CA LEU A 72 23.65 -0.82 -18.35
C LEU A 72 22.88 -0.07 -19.44
N SER A 73 22.85 -0.58 -20.69
CA SER A 73 22.10 0.04 -21.80
C SER A 73 20.59 0.07 -21.57
N THR A 74 20.04 -0.87 -20.79
CA THR A 74 18.60 -0.95 -20.47
C THR A 74 18.20 -0.14 -19.23
N ARG A 75 19.19 0.38 -18.47
CA ARG A 75 18.98 1.10 -17.19
C ARG A 75 18.97 2.62 -17.36
N ALA A 76 17.99 3.13 -18.09
CA ALA A 76 17.74 4.58 -18.25
C ALA A 76 17.34 5.28 -16.92
N ASP A 77 17.00 4.52 -15.88
CA ASP A 77 16.79 4.99 -14.51
C ASP A 77 18.09 5.21 -13.73
N VAL A 78 19.22 4.66 -14.19
CA VAL A 78 20.54 4.75 -13.53
C VAL A 78 21.52 5.60 -14.34
N LEU A 79 21.52 5.50 -15.66
CA LEU A 79 22.49 6.17 -16.53
C LEU A 79 21.87 7.33 -17.35
N PRO A 80 22.62 8.42 -17.58
CA PRO A 80 22.22 9.50 -18.48
C PRO A 80 21.95 9.00 -19.91
N GLU A 81 21.05 9.69 -20.62
CA GLU A 81 20.60 9.34 -21.98
C GLU A 81 21.77 9.12 -22.96
N ALA A 82 22.84 9.92 -22.87
CA ALA A 82 24.02 9.75 -23.72
C ALA A 82 24.70 8.38 -23.55
N TYR A 83 24.65 7.77 -22.36
CA TYR A 83 25.19 6.43 -22.12
C TYR A 83 24.28 5.36 -22.68
N THR A 84 22.98 5.37 -22.36
CA THR A 84 22.05 4.34 -22.84
C THR A 84 21.95 4.34 -24.36
N ARG A 85 21.88 5.53 -24.99
CA ARG A 85 21.90 5.72 -26.45
C ARG A 85 23.13 5.08 -27.13
N LEU A 86 24.31 5.20 -26.52
CA LEU A 86 25.56 4.69 -27.10
C LEU A 86 25.78 3.20 -26.76
N LEU A 87 25.52 2.78 -25.52
CA LEU A 87 25.67 1.39 -25.10
C LEU A 87 24.63 0.46 -25.74
N LYS A 88 23.52 0.98 -26.27
CA LYS A 88 22.53 0.18 -27.04
C LYS A 88 23.16 -0.54 -28.25
N GLN A 89 24.26 -0.02 -28.80
CA GLN A 89 25.04 -0.67 -29.88
C GLN A 89 25.67 -2.00 -29.46
N LEU A 90 25.78 -2.28 -28.16
CA LEU A 90 26.28 -3.56 -27.64
C LEU A 90 25.23 -4.67 -27.63
N GLN A 91 23.98 -4.38 -27.99
CA GLN A 91 22.90 -5.36 -28.12
C GLN A 91 22.91 -6.08 -29.48
N ASP A 92 23.69 -5.57 -30.44
CA ASP A 92 23.88 -6.22 -31.74
C ASP A 92 24.80 -7.44 -31.63
N SER A 93 24.70 -8.37 -32.58
CA SER A 93 25.48 -9.62 -32.56
C SER A 93 26.98 -9.35 -32.60
N LEU A 94 27.72 -9.91 -31.64
CA LEU A 94 29.18 -9.85 -31.63
C LEU A 94 29.77 -10.62 -32.82
N PRO A 95 30.97 -10.25 -33.31
CA PRO A 95 31.65 -11.03 -34.34
C PRO A 95 31.98 -12.44 -33.79
N PRO A 96 31.75 -13.51 -34.59
CA PRO A 96 31.99 -14.88 -34.13
C PRO A 96 33.49 -15.19 -34.03
N ARG A 97 33.84 -16.13 -33.15
CA ARG A 97 35.18 -16.73 -33.12
C ARG A 97 35.39 -17.64 -34.33
N SER A 98 36.65 -17.94 -34.61
CA SER A 98 37.01 -18.82 -35.73
C SER A 98 36.42 -20.22 -35.53
N LEU A 99 35.86 -20.81 -36.58
CA LEU A 99 35.30 -22.17 -36.54
C LEU A 99 36.29 -23.20 -35.97
N LYS A 100 37.59 -23.03 -36.22
CA LYS A 100 38.67 -23.87 -35.68
C LYS A 100 38.77 -23.84 -34.14
N GLU A 101 38.45 -22.71 -33.51
CA GLU A 101 38.36 -22.58 -32.06
C GLU A 101 37.12 -23.32 -31.53
N VAL A 102 35.97 -23.14 -32.20
CA VAL A 102 34.69 -23.77 -31.86
C VAL A 102 34.79 -25.30 -31.90
N CYS A 103 35.18 -25.87 -33.05
CA CYS A 103 35.35 -27.31 -33.21
C CYS A 103 36.31 -27.87 -32.15
N LYS A 104 37.46 -27.20 -31.93
CA LYS A 104 38.42 -27.63 -30.91
C LYS A 104 37.82 -27.63 -29.50
N THR A 105 37.01 -26.64 -29.13
CA THR A 105 36.32 -26.63 -27.83
C THR A 105 35.32 -27.79 -27.72
N ILE A 106 34.54 -28.06 -28.78
CA ILE A 106 33.61 -29.19 -28.83
C ILE A 106 34.36 -30.52 -28.67
N GLU A 107 35.40 -30.77 -29.46
CA GLU A 107 36.18 -32.02 -29.46
C GLU A 107 36.86 -32.27 -28.10
N ASN A 108 37.41 -31.23 -27.45
CA ASN A 108 38.02 -31.35 -26.13
C ASN A 108 37.02 -31.69 -25.02
N GLU A 109 35.79 -31.18 -25.12
CA GLU A 109 34.76 -31.34 -24.08
C GLU A 109 33.95 -32.63 -24.25
N LEU A 110 33.71 -33.05 -25.51
CA LEU A 110 32.93 -34.25 -25.83
C LEU A 110 33.78 -35.49 -26.13
N GLY A 111 35.10 -35.34 -26.29
CA GLY A 111 36.06 -36.45 -26.43
C GLY A 111 35.97 -37.24 -27.74
N LYS A 112 35.33 -36.66 -28.77
CA LYS A 112 35.08 -37.25 -30.09
C LYS A 112 35.39 -36.23 -31.19
N THR A 113 35.61 -36.67 -32.42
CA THR A 113 35.78 -35.75 -33.56
C THR A 113 34.44 -35.14 -33.98
N MET A 114 34.47 -34.00 -34.69
CA MET A 114 33.25 -33.39 -35.21
C MET A 114 32.42 -34.34 -36.10
N ASP A 115 33.09 -35.14 -36.93
CA ASP A 115 32.45 -36.10 -37.86
C ASP A 115 31.81 -37.31 -37.12
N ASP A 116 32.30 -37.66 -35.93
CA ASP A 116 31.69 -38.69 -35.06
C ASP A 116 30.48 -38.16 -34.25
N LEU A 117 30.35 -36.84 -34.14
CA LEU A 117 29.35 -36.15 -33.31
C LEU A 117 28.13 -35.71 -34.11
N PHE A 118 28.32 -35.23 -35.34
CA PHE A 118 27.28 -34.60 -36.14
C PHE A 118 27.32 -35.09 -37.60
N LEU A 119 26.14 -35.34 -38.18
CA LEU A 119 25.98 -35.61 -39.62
C LEU A 119 26.17 -34.35 -40.46
N ASP A 120 25.73 -33.20 -39.92
CA ASP A 120 25.94 -31.87 -40.48
C ASP A 120 26.12 -30.86 -39.35
N PHE A 121 26.92 -29.83 -39.60
CA PHE A 121 27.21 -28.77 -38.64
C PHE A 121 27.36 -27.43 -39.38
N ASP A 122 26.46 -26.49 -39.13
CA ASP A 122 26.48 -25.20 -39.80
C ASP A 122 27.71 -24.40 -39.38
N LYS A 123 28.52 -24.03 -40.37
CA LYS A 123 29.75 -23.26 -40.21
C LYS A 123 29.45 -21.80 -39.84
N VAL A 124 28.25 -21.33 -40.13
CA VAL A 124 27.75 -20.01 -39.73
C VAL A 124 26.96 -20.15 -38.42
N PRO A 125 27.31 -19.41 -37.34
CA PRO A 125 26.53 -19.45 -36.11
C PRO A 125 25.17 -18.76 -36.27
N LEU A 126 24.12 -19.37 -35.71
CA LEU A 126 22.78 -18.81 -35.57
C LEU A 126 22.77 -17.54 -34.71
N ALA A 127 23.63 -17.51 -33.68
CA ALA A 127 23.81 -16.38 -32.77
C ALA A 127 25.21 -16.37 -32.15
N THR A 128 25.70 -15.18 -31.80
CA THR A 128 26.94 -15.00 -31.03
C THR A 128 26.67 -14.07 -29.85
N ALA A 129 27.05 -14.51 -28.66
CA ALA A 129 26.86 -13.83 -27.38
C ALA A 129 28.20 -13.54 -26.68
N SER A 130 28.16 -12.85 -25.55
CA SER A 130 29.37 -12.37 -24.84
C SER A 130 30.28 -13.47 -24.30
N ILE A 131 29.74 -14.66 -24.03
CA ILE A 131 30.48 -15.81 -23.47
C ILE A 131 30.58 -17.01 -24.42
N ALA A 132 29.73 -17.07 -25.44
CA ALA A 132 29.54 -18.26 -26.27
C ALA A 132 28.97 -17.92 -27.65
N GLN A 133 29.04 -18.88 -28.57
CA GLN A 133 28.33 -18.83 -29.85
C GLN A 133 27.51 -20.10 -30.08
N VAL A 134 26.52 -20.00 -30.96
CA VAL A 134 25.41 -20.95 -31.08
C VAL A 134 25.32 -21.41 -32.54
N HIS A 135 25.49 -22.71 -32.77
CA HIS A 135 25.46 -23.33 -34.10
C HIS A 135 24.26 -24.27 -34.26
N ARG A 136 23.77 -24.44 -35.48
CA ARG A 136 22.83 -25.52 -35.83
C ARG A 136 23.63 -26.76 -36.22
N ALA A 137 23.17 -27.94 -35.82
CA ALA A 137 23.76 -29.20 -36.23
C ALA A 137 22.68 -30.30 -36.32
N THR A 138 23.04 -31.44 -36.90
CA THR A 138 22.21 -32.64 -36.96
C THR A 138 22.97 -33.80 -36.31
N LEU A 139 22.38 -34.46 -35.33
CA LEU A 139 22.97 -35.64 -34.66
C LEU A 139 22.92 -36.89 -35.56
N SER A 140 23.65 -37.93 -35.16
CA SER A 140 23.75 -39.20 -35.89
C SER A 140 22.46 -40.01 -36.01
N ASP A 141 21.44 -39.69 -35.21
CA ASP A 141 20.07 -40.22 -35.30
C ASP A 141 19.15 -39.37 -36.19
N GLY A 142 19.63 -38.24 -36.72
CA GLY A 142 18.87 -37.30 -37.53
C GLY A 142 18.16 -36.19 -36.73
N GLN A 143 18.30 -36.12 -35.41
CA GLN A 143 17.72 -35.03 -34.61
C GLN A 143 18.42 -33.70 -34.93
N GLU A 144 17.64 -32.65 -35.22
CA GLU A 144 18.17 -31.29 -35.35
C GLU A 144 18.40 -30.66 -33.98
N VAL A 145 19.58 -30.08 -33.79
CA VAL A 145 20.05 -29.58 -32.51
C VAL A 145 20.71 -28.21 -32.62
N VAL A 146 20.78 -27.54 -31.47
CA VAL A 146 21.53 -26.31 -31.27
C VAL A 146 22.71 -26.60 -30.35
N VAL A 147 23.92 -26.24 -30.79
CA VAL A 147 25.17 -26.42 -30.06
C VAL A 147 25.68 -25.05 -29.60
N LYS A 148 25.52 -24.76 -28.31
CA LYS A 148 26.03 -23.56 -27.62
C LYS A 148 27.45 -23.87 -27.10
N VAL A 149 28.46 -23.14 -27.58
CA VAL A 149 29.88 -23.38 -27.31
C VAL A 149 30.51 -22.14 -26.68
N GLN A 150 31.11 -22.30 -25.50
CA GLN A 150 31.81 -21.22 -24.79
C GLN A 150 33.12 -20.83 -25.49
N HIS A 151 33.42 -19.52 -25.55
CA HIS A 151 34.65 -18.98 -26.13
C HIS A 151 35.90 -19.41 -25.35
N ASP A 152 37.02 -19.74 -26.00
CA ASP A 152 38.19 -20.31 -25.30
C ASP A 152 38.80 -19.30 -24.32
N GLY A 153 39.09 -19.79 -23.10
CA GLY A 153 39.68 -19.02 -22.02
C GLY A 153 38.79 -17.92 -21.41
N ILE A 154 37.53 -17.75 -21.84
CA ILE A 154 36.66 -16.64 -21.39
C ILE A 154 36.42 -16.65 -19.87
N LYS A 155 36.33 -17.84 -19.25
CA LYS A 155 36.15 -18.04 -17.81
C LYS A 155 37.22 -17.32 -16.98
N ALA A 156 38.49 -17.44 -17.36
CA ALA A 156 39.59 -16.77 -16.67
C ALA A 156 39.55 -15.23 -16.84
N VAL A 157 39.10 -14.75 -18.01
CA VAL A 157 38.96 -13.32 -18.28
C VAL A 157 37.85 -12.71 -17.42
N ILE A 158 36.67 -13.34 -17.38
CA ILE A 158 35.51 -12.85 -16.63
C ILE A 158 35.79 -12.82 -15.12
N LEU A 159 36.43 -13.85 -14.55
CA LEU A 159 36.74 -13.88 -13.13
C LEU A 159 37.74 -12.79 -12.70
N GLU A 160 38.69 -12.40 -13.54
CA GLU A 160 39.59 -11.27 -13.26
C GLU A 160 38.91 -9.91 -13.50
N ASP A 161 38.05 -9.80 -14.51
CA ASP A 161 37.30 -8.56 -14.75
C ASP A 161 36.25 -8.29 -13.65
N LEU A 162 35.67 -9.32 -13.03
CA LEU A 162 34.82 -9.18 -11.83
C LEU A 162 35.60 -8.58 -10.65
N LYS A 163 36.84 -9.05 -10.40
CA LYS A 163 37.73 -8.48 -9.38
C LYS A 163 38.06 -7.02 -9.67
N ASN A 164 38.27 -6.68 -10.94
CA ASN A 164 38.51 -5.29 -11.37
C ASN A 164 37.27 -4.41 -11.14
N ALA A 165 36.08 -4.88 -11.53
CA ALA A 165 34.81 -4.17 -11.31
C ALA A 165 34.51 -3.96 -9.83
N LYS A 166 34.67 -5.00 -8.98
CA LYS A 166 34.54 -4.86 -7.53
C LYS A 166 35.54 -3.85 -6.95
N SER A 167 36.81 -3.93 -7.35
CA SER A 167 37.84 -2.98 -6.90
C SER A 167 37.52 -1.52 -7.28
N ILE A 168 36.86 -1.28 -8.42
CA ILE A 168 36.38 0.06 -8.81
C ILE A 168 35.21 0.50 -7.92
N VAL A 169 34.26 -0.39 -7.61
CA VAL A 169 33.14 -0.08 -6.70
C VAL A 169 33.64 0.21 -5.29
N ASP A 170 34.53 -0.61 -4.75
CA ASP A 170 35.17 -0.42 -3.44
C ASP A 170 35.88 0.96 -3.37
N TRP A 171 36.60 1.35 -4.44
CA TRP A 171 37.24 2.65 -4.55
C TRP A 171 36.26 3.82 -4.68
N ILE A 172 35.20 3.69 -5.48
CA ILE A 172 34.16 4.73 -5.63
C ILE A 172 33.40 4.92 -4.32
N ALA A 173 33.06 3.85 -3.61
CA ALA A 173 32.38 3.94 -2.32
C ALA A 173 33.26 4.58 -1.22
N TRP A 174 34.58 4.40 -1.29
CA TRP A 174 35.52 5.12 -0.42
C TRP A 174 35.64 6.61 -0.79
N ALA A 175 35.75 6.95 -2.07
CA ALA A 175 35.91 8.33 -2.54
C ALA A 175 34.62 9.15 -2.44
N GLU A 176 33.47 8.53 -2.73
CA GLU A 176 32.14 9.14 -2.82
C GLU A 176 31.10 8.27 -2.08
N PRO A 177 31.06 8.29 -0.73
CA PRO A 177 30.22 7.37 0.07
C PRO A 177 28.71 7.41 -0.23
N GLN A 178 28.22 8.47 -0.87
CA GLN A 178 26.84 8.57 -1.35
C GLN A 178 26.50 7.64 -2.52
N TYR A 179 27.49 7.04 -3.20
CA TYR A 179 27.31 6.15 -4.35
C TYR A 179 27.69 4.70 -3.98
N ASN A 180 26.95 4.11 -3.05
CA ASN A 180 27.17 2.74 -2.61
C ASN A 180 26.59 1.71 -3.61
N PHE A 181 27.45 1.19 -4.49
CA PHE A 181 27.08 0.14 -5.46
C PHE A 181 27.38 -1.30 -5.01
N HIS A 182 27.81 -1.53 -3.76
CA HIS A 182 28.15 -2.88 -3.26
C HIS A 182 27.06 -3.92 -3.52
N PRO A 183 25.75 -3.68 -3.20
CA PRO A 183 24.71 -4.69 -3.42
C PRO A 183 24.56 -5.13 -4.87
N MET A 184 24.89 -4.26 -5.84
CA MET A 184 24.83 -4.61 -7.26
C MET A 184 26.05 -5.44 -7.70
N ILE A 185 27.26 -5.10 -7.25
CA ILE A 185 28.46 -5.82 -7.67
C ILE A 185 28.63 -7.15 -6.94
N ASP A 186 28.21 -7.25 -5.67
CA ASP A 186 28.24 -8.50 -4.91
C ASP A 186 27.32 -9.54 -5.56
N GLU A 187 26.14 -9.11 -6.02
CA GLU A 187 25.22 -9.94 -6.79
C GLU A 187 25.86 -10.43 -8.12
N TRP A 188 26.52 -9.54 -8.86
CA TRP A 188 27.24 -9.92 -10.09
C TRP A 188 28.40 -10.88 -9.83
N CYS A 189 29.13 -10.72 -8.73
CA CYS A 189 30.18 -11.64 -8.30
C CYS A 189 29.65 -13.02 -7.91
N ASN A 190 28.41 -13.11 -7.40
CA ASN A 190 27.77 -14.38 -7.04
C ASN A 190 27.19 -15.12 -8.25
N GLU A 191 26.61 -14.41 -9.22
CA GLU A 191 25.88 -15.05 -10.33
C GLU A 191 26.71 -15.23 -11.61
N SER A 192 27.55 -14.26 -11.97
CA SER A 192 28.36 -14.35 -13.21
C SER A 192 29.25 -15.60 -13.29
N PRO A 193 29.80 -16.16 -12.19
CA PRO A 193 30.53 -17.42 -12.24
C PRO A 193 29.69 -18.65 -12.60
N LYS A 194 28.37 -18.63 -12.34
CA LYS A 194 27.47 -19.78 -12.59
C LYS A 194 27.18 -19.96 -14.08
N GLU A 195 27.05 -18.86 -14.81
CA GLU A 195 26.88 -18.87 -16.27
C GLU A 195 28.13 -19.33 -17.05
N LEU A 196 29.26 -19.52 -16.36
CA LEU A 196 30.50 -20.05 -16.94
C LEU A 196 30.57 -21.59 -16.91
N ASP A 197 29.53 -22.25 -16.42
CA ASP A 197 29.36 -23.71 -16.41
C ASP A 197 27.95 -24.06 -16.92
N PHE A 198 27.86 -24.55 -18.16
CA PHE A 198 26.56 -24.86 -18.77
C PHE A 198 25.82 -26.05 -18.15
N ASN A 199 26.43 -26.81 -17.23
CA ASN A 199 25.68 -27.81 -16.46
C ASN A 199 24.65 -27.16 -15.52
N HIS A 200 24.92 -25.95 -15.04
CA HIS A 200 23.94 -25.17 -14.26
C HIS A 200 22.77 -24.73 -15.14
N GLU A 201 23.05 -24.15 -16.31
CA GLU A 201 22.01 -23.74 -17.27
C GLU A 201 21.14 -24.93 -17.72
N ALA A 202 21.77 -26.08 -17.99
CA ALA A 202 21.08 -27.33 -18.32
C ALA A 202 20.10 -27.77 -17.22
N GLU A 203 20.52 -27.86 -15.96
CA GLU A 203 19.62 -28.32 -14.90
C GLU A 203 18.56 -27.28 -14.54
N ASN A 204 18.87 -25.98 -14.62
CA ASN A 204 17.89 -24.91 -14.50
C ASN A 204 16.79 -25.04 -15.56
N THR A 205 17.17 -25.28 -16.82
CA THR A 205 16.24 -25.47 -17.95
C THR A 205 15.34 -26.69 -17.73
N ARG A 206 15.92 -27.85 -17.36
CA ARG A 206 15.13 -29.05 -17.03
C ARG A 206 14.16 -28.80 -15.88
N LYS A 207 14.59 -28.07 -14.85
CA LYS A 207 13.75 -27.73 -13.70
C LYS A 207 12.59 -26.81 -14.07
N VAL A 208 12.82 -25.75 -14.84
CA VAL A 208 11.74 -24.85 -15.28
C VAL A 208 10.78 -25.56 -16.25
N SER A 209 11.28 -26.39 -17.18
CA SER A 209 10.43 -27.20 -18.08
C SER A 209 9.49 -28.15 -17.31
N ARG A 210 10.00 -28.84 -16.29
CA ARG A 210 9.18 -29.66 -15.38
C ARG A 210 8.13 -28.82 -14.64
N ASN A 211 8.54 -27.68 -14.06
CA ASN A 211 7.68 -26.81 -13.27
C ASN A 211 6.53 -26.18 -14.07
N LEU A 212 6.80 -25.72 -15.29
CA LEU A 212 5.81 -25.13 -16.19
C LEU A 212 4.95 -26.19 -16.93
N HIS A 213 5.19 -27.49 -16.66
CA HIS A 213 4.40 -28.61 -17.20
C HIS A 213 4.37 -28.70 -18.74
N CYS A 214 5.42 -28.21 -19.43
CA CYS A 214 5.49 -28.11 -20.89
C CYS A 214 5.20 -29.41 -21.66
N ASN A 215 5.37 -30.58 -21.01
CA ASN A 215 5.30 -31.90 -21.65
C ASN A 215 3.95 -32.63 -21.46
N LYS A 216 2.91 -32.00 -20.89
CA LYS A 216 1.57 -32.62 -20.77
C LYS A 216 0.57 -32.01 -21.75
N ARG A 217 0.04 -32.83 -22.67
CA ARG A 217 -1.14 -32.45 -23.47
C ARG A 217 -2.35 -32.23 -22.56
N CYS A 218 -3.23 -31.32 -22.99
CA CYS A 218 -4.30 -30.74 -22.17
C CYS A 218 -5.19 -31.79 -21.49
N ASP A 219 -5.55 -31.49 -20.24
CA ASP A 219 -6.64 -32.10 -19.49
C ASP A 219 -7.72 -31.01 -19.30
N ASP A 220 -9.01 -31.37 -19.31
CA ASP A 220 -10.11 -30.43 -19.57
C ASP A 220 -10.41 -29.42 -18.43
N SER A 221 -9.72 -29.53 -17.29
CA SER A 221 -9.78 -28.54 -16.20
C SER A 221 -8.46 -27.78 -16.07
N LYS A 222 -8.22 -26.76 -16.92
CA LYS A 222 -7.06 -25.87 -16.77
C LYS A 222 -7.17 -25.07 -15.46
N PRO A 223 -6.26 -25.24 -14.48
CA PRO A 223 -6.24 -24.40 -13.28
C PRO A 223 -5.79 -22.97 -13.67
N ALA A 224 -6.22 -21.96 -12.90
CA ALA A 224 -6.03 -20.55 -13.26
C ALA A 224 -4.56 -20.10 -13.40
N ASN A 225 -3.63 -20.87 -12.83
CA ASN A 225 -2.18 -20.68 -12.91
C ASN A 225 -1.50 -21.46 -14.04
N HIS A 226 -2.22 -22.22 -14.88
CA HIS A 226 -1.61 -22.91 -16.02
C HIS A 226 -1.02 -21.92 -17.04
N VAL A 227 0.10 -22.30 -17.66
CA VAL A 227 0.87 -21.48 -18.61
C VAL A 227 1.12 -22.29 -19.88
N ASP A 228 1.04 -21.67 -21.06
CA ASP A 228 1.26 -22.31 -22.36
C ASP A 228 2.53 -21.77 -23.05
N VAL A 229 3.68 -22.39 -22.73
CA VAL A 229 5.01 -22.05 -23.27
C VAL A 229 5.80 -23.30 -23.63
N LEU A 230 6.78 -23.12 -24.52
CA LEU A 230 7.71 -24.17 -24.96
C LEU A 230 9.12 -23.90 -24.41
N ILE A 231 9.84 -24.97 -24.08
CA ILE A 231 11.25 -24.96 -23.64
C ILE A 231 11.96 -26.11 -24.37
N PRO A 232 13.11 -25.88 -25.03
CA PRO A 232 13.85 -26.95 -25.72
C PRO A 232 14.33 -28.04 -24.77
N GLU A 233 14.32 -29.29 -25.23
CA GLU A 233 14.92 -30.40 -24.48
C GLU A 233 16.45 -30.27 -24.34
N ILE A 234 16.99 -30.61 -23.17
CA ILE A 234 18.44 -30.72 -22.95
C ILE A 234 18.91 -32.12 -23.37
N ILE A 235 19.70 -32.19 -24.43
CA ILE A 235 20.23 -33.46 -24.95
C ILE A 235 21.55 -33.81 -24.24
N GLN A 236 22.51 -32.88 -24.19
CA GLN A 236 23.80 -33.08 -23.53
C GLN A 236 24.39 -31.77 -22.99
N SER A 237 25.12 -31.82 -21.88
CA SER A 237 25.84 -30.68 -21.32
C SER A 237 27.24 -31.06 -20.83
N THR A 238 28.17 -30.11 -20.92
CA THR A 238 29.47 -30.08 -20.23
C THR A 238 29.66 -28.70 -19.60
N GLU A 239 30.86 -28.40 -19.08
CA GLU A 239 31.18 -27.05 -18.58
C GLU A 239 31.09 -25.98 -19.69
N LYS A 240 31.52 -26.33 -20.92
CA LYS A 240 31.66 -25.38 -22.04
C LYS A 240 30.80 -25.67 -23.28
N VAL A 241 30.11 -26.80 -23.35
CA VAL A 241 29.23 -27.18 -24.47
C VAL A 241 27.84 -27.53 -23.96
N LEU A 242 26.80 -27.01 -24.59
CA LEU A 242 25.40 -27.34 -24.32
C LEU A 242 24.69 -27.65 -25.63
N ILE A 243 24.11 -28.85 -25.71
CA ILE A 243 23.36 -29.35 -26.86
C ILE A 243 21.88 -29.40 -26.49
N LEU A 244 21.08 -28.69 -27.28
CA LEU A 244 19.66 -28.42 -27.09
C LEU A 244 18.88 -28.89 -28.33
N GLU A 245 17.60 -29.20 -28.16
CA GLU A 245 16.66 -29.32 -29.28
C GLU A 245 16.63 -28.04 -30.14
N TYR A 246 16.63 -28.18 -31.48
CA TYR A 246 16.44 -27.04 -32.37
C TYR A 246 14.95 -26.64 -32.46
N MET A 247 14.66 -25.43 -31.97
CA MET A 247 13.31 -24.85 -31.97
C MET A 247 13.13 -23.89 -33.15
N ASP A 248 12.34 -24.26 -34.15
CA ASP A 248 12.05 -23.38 -35.29
C ASP A 248 11.04 -22.27 -34.92
N GLY A 249 11.54 -21.05 -34.76
CA GLY A 249 10.74 -19.93 -34.29
C GLY A 249 11.24 -18.56 -34.75
N VAL A 250 10.35 -17.58 -34.67
CA VAL A 250 10.60 -16.17 -35.06
C VAL A 250 11.05 -15.36 -33.84
N ARG A 251 12.05 -14.49 -34.00
CA ARG A 251 12.54 -13.60 -32.92
C ARG A 251 11.53 -12.51 -32.60
N LEU A 252 11.41 -12.12 -31.33
CA LEU A 252 10.45 -11.09 -30.90
C LEU A 252 10.67 -9.71 -31.56
N ASN A 253 11.89 -9.40 -32.00
CA ASN A 253 12.21 -8.14 -32.67
C ASN A 253 11.91 -8.15 -34.19
N ASP A 254 11.56 -9.30 -34.78
CA ASP A 254 11.16 -9.41 -36.19
C ASP A 254 9.68 -9.10 -36.35
N ALA A 255 9.36 -7.80 -36.36
CA ALA A 255 7.99 -7.32 -36.45
C ALA A 255 7.28 -7.72 -37.76
N GLU A 256 8.02 -7.90 -38.85
CA GLU A 256 7.48 -8.26 -40.17
C GLU A 256 7.05 -9.73 -40.20
N SER A 257 7.93 -10.65 -39.78
CA SER A 257 7.60 -12.08 -39.72
C SER A 257 6.46 -12.37 -38.72
N LEU A 258 6.44 -11.69 -37.57
CA LEU A 258 5.34 -11.82 -36.60
C LEU A 258 4.00 -11.31 -37.16
N GLN A 259 4.02 -10.27 -37.99
CA GLN A 259 2.81 -9.77 -38.66
C GLN A 259 2.36 -10.71 -39.78
N ALA A 260 3.30 -11.28 -40.56
CA ALA A 260 3.00 -12.26 -41.61
C ALA A 260 2.39 -13.56 -41.06
N LEU A 261 2.80 -13.99 -39.86
CA LEU A 261 2.20 -15.11 -39.13
C LEU A 261 0.89 -14.75 -38.41
N GLY A 262 0.49 -13.47 -38.34
CA GLY A 262 -0.73 -13.05 -37.64
C GLY A 262 -0.66 -13.18 -36.11
N VAL A 263 0.54 -13.09 -35.52
CA VAL A 263 0.76 -13.29 -34.08
C VAL A 263 0.09 -12.18 -33.25
N ASP A 264 -0.75 -12.59 -32.30
CA ASP A 264 -1.32 -11.71 -31.28
C ASP A 264 -0.24 -11.30 -30.26
N LYS A 265 0.40 -10.14 -30.51
CA LYS A 265 1.48 -9.60 -29.67
C LYS A 265 1.05 -9.35 -28.22
N GLN A 266 -0.22 -9.03 -27.99
CA GLN A 266 -0.75 -8.79 -26.64
C GLN A 266 -0.74 -10.11 -25.88
N LYS A 267 -1.44 -11.15 -26.39
CA LYS A 267 -1.48 -12.47 -25.76
C LYS A 267 -0.10 -13.09 -25.56
N LEU A 268 0.79 -12.92 -26.53
CA LEU A 268 2.16 -13.44 -26.45
C LEU A 268 2.93 -12.87 -25.24
N VAL A 269 2.85 -11.56 -25.01
CA VAL A 269 3.54 -10.90 -23.87
C VAL A 269 2.79 -11.14 -22.55
N GLU A 270 1.46 -11.29 -22.60
CA GLU A 270 0.67 -11.76 -21.45
C GLU A 270 1.13 -13.16 -21.01
N GLU A 271 1.28 -14.11 -21.94
CA GLU A 271 1.69 -15.49 -21.63
C GLU A 271 3.15 -15.58 -21.15
N ILE A 272 4.07 -14.78 -21.72
CA ILE A 272 5.41 -14.60 -21.17
C ILE A 272 5.32 -14.07 -19.72
N THR A 273 4.47 -13.09 -19.46
CA THR A 273 4.27 -12.53 -18.12
C THR A 273 3.71 -13.59 -17.14
N ARG A 274 2.78 -14.43 -17.59
CA ARG A 274 2.24 -15.58 -16.83
C ARG A 274 3.32 -16.61 -16.51
N ALA A 275 4.21 -16.93 -17.45
CA ALA A 275 5.32 -17.85 -17.24
C ALA A 275 6.29 -17.36 -16.14
N TYR A 276 6.59 -16.07 -16.11
CA TYR A 276 7.40 -15.47 -15.04
C TYR A 276 6.63 -15.36 -13.72
N ALA A 277 5.33 -15.09 -13.75
CA ALA A 277 4.48 -15.09 -12.55
C ALA A 277 4.42 -16.47 -11.89
N HIS A 278 4.30 -17.56 -12.67
CA HIS A 278 4.35 -18.93 -12.16
C HIS A 278 5.69 -19.24 -11.50
N GLN A 279 6.79 -18.97 -12.21
CA GLN A 279 8.15 -19.15 -11.69
C GLN A 279 8.40 -18.42 -10.37
N ILE A 280 7.98 -17.15 -10.27
CA ILE A 280 8.18 -16.33 -9.06
C ILE A 280 7.29 -16.80 -7.91
N TYR A 281 5.99 -16.94 -8.14
CA TYR A 281 5.01 -17.14 -7.08
C TYR A 281 4.72 -18.63 -6.83
N VAL A 282 4.40 -19.41 -7.86
CA VAL A 282 4.07 -20.83 -7.68
C VAL A 282 5.32 -21.63 -7.32
N ASP A 283 6.37 -21.57 -8.15
CA ASP A 283 7.57 -22.37 -7.96
C ASP A 283 8.51 -21.80 -6.91
N GLY A 284 8.60 -20.47 -6.82
CA GLY A 284 9.68 -19.79 -6.10
C GLY A 284 11.04 -19.98 -6.78
N PHE A 285 11.09 -20.41 -8.04
CA PHE A 285 12.31 -20.63 -8.80
C PHE A 285 12.16 -19.96 -10.17
N PHE A 286 12.88 -18.86 -10.37
CA PHE A 286 12.61 -17.95 -11.48
C PHE A 286 13.87 -17.46 -12.20
N ASN A 287 13.72 -17.27 -13.51
CA ASN A 287 14.72 -16.64 -14.36
C ASN A 287 14.80 -15.12 -14.07
N GLY A 288 16.02 -14.61 -13.92
CA GLY A 288 16.34 -13.21 -13.67
C GLY A 288 16.50 -12.34 -14.92
N ASP A 289 16.44 -12.92 -16.13
CA ASP A 289 16.75 -12.20 -17.38
C ASP A 289 15.75 -12.43 -18.55
N PRO A 290 14.53 -11.87 -18.48
CA PRO A 290 13.58 -11.83 -19.59
C PRO A 290 14.01 -10.82 -20.68
N HIS A 291 15.21 -10.99 -21.25
CA HIS A 291 15.66 -10.19 -22.37
C HIS A 291 14.98 -10.65 -23.68
N PRO A 292 14.53 -9.76 -24.59
CA PRO A 292 13.83 -10.16 -25.83
C PRO A 292 14.58 -11.16 -26.73
N GLY A 293 15.92 -11.21 -26.64
CA GLY A 293 16.74 -12.20 -27.35
C GLY A 293 16.65 -13.63 -26.83
N ASN A 294 16.12 -13.83 -25.62
CA ASN A 294 15.98 -15.14 -24.96
C ASN A 294 14.63 -15.81 -25.27
N PHE A 295 13.86 -15.26 -26.22
CA PHE A 295 12.55 -15.72 -26.62
C PHE A 295 12.44 -15.89 -28.14
N LEU A 296 11.73 -16.94 -28.56
CA LEU A 296 11.19 -17.08 -29.92
C LEU A 296 9.67 -17.26 -29.86
N VAL A 297 9.02 -17.22 -31.02
CA VAL A 297 7.61 -17.55 -31.22
C VAL A 297 7.49 -18.74 -32.16
N SER A 298 6.73 -19.77 -31.80
CA SER A 298 6.53 -20.94 -32.67
C SER A 298 5.82 -20.54 -33.98
N LYS A 299 6.32 -21.05 -35.11
CA LYS A 299 5.68 -20.85 -36.41
C LYS A 299 4.35 -21.59 -36.53
N GLU A 300 4.18 -22.68 -35.80
CA GLU A 300 2.92 -23.44 -35.76
C GLU A 300 1.89 -22.77 -34.82
N PRO A 301 0.60 -22.70 -35.23
CA PRO A 301 -0.51 -22.34 -34.34
C PRO A 301 -0.81 -23.43 -33.28
N PRO A 302 -1.15 -23.07 -32.03
CA PRO A 302 -1.12 -21.71 -31.48
C PRO A 302 0.33 -21.21 -31.35
N HIS A 303 0.56 -19.97 -31.78
CA HIS A 303 1.87 -19.31 -31.77
C HIS A 303 2.32 -19.06 -30.32
N ARG A 304 3.10 -19.98 -29.77
CA ARG A 304 3.50 -20.02 -28.36
C ARG A 304 4.85 -19.35 -28.13
N PRO A 305 5.07 -18.71 -26.97
CA PRO A 305 6.40 -18.28 -26.56
C PRO A 305 7.31 -19.49 -26.34
N ILE A 306 8.53 -19.40 -26.84
CA ILE A 306 9.62 -20.36 -26.64
C ILE A 306 10.67 -19.70 -25.75
N LEU A 307 10.99 -20.28 -24.60
CA LEU A 307 11.95 -19.75 -23.63
C LEU A 307 13.31 -20.46 -23.82
N LEU A 308 14.38 -19.72 -24.10
CA LEU A 308 15.66 -20.30 -24.51
C LEU A 308 16.78 -20.31 -23.46
N ASP A 309 16.84 -19.33 -22.55
CA ASP A 309 17.99 -19.14 -21.65
C ASP A 309 17.55 -19.18 -20.17
N PHE A 310 18.22 -20.03 -19.39
CA PHE A 310 18.04 -20.18 -17.94
C PHE A 310 19.39 -20.12 -17.18
N GLY A 311 20.37 -19.39 -17.70
CA GLY A 311 21.69 -19.23 -17.06
C GLY A 311 21.62 -18.46 -15.74
N LEU A 312 20.67 -17.53 -15.59
CA LEU A 312 20.46 -16.72 -14.38
C LEU A 312 19.13 -17.08 -13.70
N THR A 313 19.12 -18.05 -12.80
CA THR A 313 17.91 -18.39 -12.00
C THR A 313 18.13 -18.23 -10.50
N LYS A 314 17.09 -17.80 -9.78
CA LYS A 314 17.08 -17.65 -8.33
C LYS A 314 16.04 -18.55 -7.67
N LEU A 315 16.37 -19.05 -6.48
CA LEU A 315 15.46 -19.80 -5.60
C LEU A 315 15.08 -18.92 -4.41
N LEU A 316 13.79 -18.63 -4.28
CA LEU A 316 13.19 -17.91 -3.17
C LEU A 316 12.84 -18.89 -2.04
N SER A 317 13.07 -18.50 -0.79
CA SER A 317 12.54 -19.22 0.36
C SER A 317 11.01 -19.08 0.43
N SER A 318 10.32 -20.04 1.05
CA SER A 318 8.85 -20.01 1.19
C SER A 318 8.36 -18.75 1.91
N SER A 319 9.11 -18.24 2.90
CA SER A 319 8.79 -17.00 3.60
C SER A 319 8.94 -15.77 2.70
N LEU A 320 10.04 -15.66 1.96
CA LEU A 320 10.26 -14.55 1.02
C LEU A 320 9.23 -14.57 -0.11
N LYS A 321 8.85 -15.75 -0.61
CA LYS A 321 7.80 -15.93 -1.63
C LYS A 321 6.44 -15.43 -1.14
N GLN A 322 6.06 -15.72 0.10
CA GLN A 322 4.85 -15.19 0.72
C GLN A 322 4.93 -13.68 0.94
N ALA A 323 6.07 -13.16 1.42
CA ALA A 323 6.24 -11.73 1.67
C ALA A 323 6.23 -10.90 0.36
N LEU A 324 6.82 -11.42 -0.72
CA LEU A 324 6.72 -10.84 -2.08
C LEU A 324 5.28 -10.85 -2.60
N ALA A 325 4.51 -11.91 -2.34
CA ALA A 325 3.09 -11.98 -2.70
C ALA A 325 2.26 -10.97 -1.90
N LYS A 326 2.45 -10.87 -0.57
CA LYS A 326 1.82 -9.85 0.27
C LYS A 326 2.15 -8.43 -0.20
N MET A 327 3.44 -8.14 -0.47
CA MET A 327 3.89 -6.84 -0.99
C MET A 327 3.15 -6.48 -2.29
N PHE A 328 3.13 -7.40 -3.25
CA PHE A 328 2.49 -7.21 -4.55
C PHE A 328 0.98 -6.93 -4.39
N LEU A 329 0.31 -7.70 -3.55
CA LEU A 329 -1.15 -7.62 -3.38
C LEU A 329 -1.57 -6.41 -2.52
N ALA A 330 -0.82 -6.07 -1.48
CA ALA A 330 -1.02 -4.85 -0.70
C ALA A 330 -0.80 -3.58 -1.55
N ALA A 331 0.23 -3.58 -2.41
CA ALA A 331 0.41 -2.52 -3.42
C ALA A 331 -0.77 -2.44 -4.39
N ALA A 332 -1.36 -3.57 -4.78
CA ALA A 332 -2.51 -3.64 -5.69
C ALA A 332 -3.84 -3.15 -5.07
N GLU A 333 -3.96 -3.15 -3.75
CA GLU A 333 -5.16 -2.68 -3.02
C GLU A 333 -4.95 -1.31 -2.35
N GLY A 334 -3.79 -0.67 -2.53
CA GLY A 334 -3.45 0.60 -1.85
C GLY A 334 -3.25 0.46 -0.34
N ASP A 335 -3.07 -0.76 0.17
CA ASP A 335 -2.86 -1.03 1.59
C ASP A 335 -1.41 -0.72 1.98
N HIS A 336 -1.20 0.53 2.40
CA HIS A 336 0.11 1.00 2.84
C HIS A 336 0.59 0.26 4.12
N VAL A 337 -0.31 -0.24 4.96
CA VAL A 337 0.03 -0.91 6.23
C VAL A 337 0.52 -2.33 5.96
N ALA A 338 -0.23 -3.12 5.20
CA ALA A 338 0.19 -4.46 4.78
C ALA A 338 1.44 -4.40 3.89
N LEU A 339 1.61 -3.36 3.07
CA LEU A 339 2.83 -3.14 2.29
C LEU A 339 4.05 -2.91 3.19
N LEU A 340 3.94 -2.06 4.22
CA LEU A 340 5.01 -1.82 5.19
C LEU A 340 5.31 -3.08 6.03
N ALA A 341 4.29 -3.87 6.39
CA ALA A 341 4.47 -5.15 7.05
C ALA A 341 5.19 -6.17 6.15
N ALA A 342 4.80 -6.30 4.88
CA ALA A 342 5.45 -7.15 3.91
C ALA A 342 6.92 -6.74 3.66
N PHE A 343 7.21 -5.44 3.60
CA PHE A 343 8.58 -4.94 3.55
C PHE A 343 9.38 -5.37 4.80
N ALA A 344 8.83 -5.20 6.01
CA ALA A 344 9.48 -5.64 7.24
C ALA A 344 9.73 -7.16 7.28
N GLU A 345 8.79 -7.98 6.78
CA GLU A 345 8.96 -9.44 6.63
C GLU A 345 10.12 -9.80 5.68
N MET A 346 10.40 -8.97 4.67
CA MET A 346 11.55 -9.13 3.76
C MET A 346 12.85 -8.50 4.31
N GLY A 347 12.85 -7.97 5.54
CA GLY A 347 14.00 -7.31 6.16
C GLY A 347 14.21 -5.84 5.75
N LEU A 348 13.32 -5.27 4.93
CA LEU A 348 13.32 -3.84 4.59
C LEU A 348 12.76 -3.02 5.77
N LYS A 349 13.64 -2.28 6.46
CA LYS A 349 13.22 -1.30 7.46
C LYS A 349 13.01 0.06 6.79
N PHE A 350 11.75 0.48 6.75
CA PHE A 350 11.37 1.83 6.36
C PHE A 350 11.16 2.69 7.60
N ARG A 351 11.44 3.99 7.48
CA ARG A 351 11.08 4.97 8.49
C ARG A 351 9.58 5.32 8.40
N LEU A 352 8.79 4.74 9.30
CA LEU A 352 7.32 4.82 9.37
C LEU A 352 6.78 6.26 9.52
N ASP A 353 7.64 7.18 9.95
CA ASP A 353 7.38 8.62 10.03
C ASP A 353 7.18 9.29 8.65
N VAL A 354 7.57 8.65 7.53
CA VAL A 354 7.53 9.26 6.18
C VAL A 354 6.82 8.37 5.13
N PRO A 355 5.48 8.27 5.12
CA PRO A 355 4.75 7.41 4.18
C PRO A 355 4.91 7.81 2.70
N GLU A 356 5.30 9.06 2.43
CA GLU A 356 5.68 9.58 1.11
C GLU A 356 6.80 8.73 0.46
N GLN A 357 7.70 8.14 1.25
CA GLN A 357 8.85 7.37 0.77
C GLN A 357 8.50 5.93 0.41
N ALA A 358 7.62 5.29 1.19
CA ALA A 358 7.11 3.96 0.87
C ALA A 358 6.38 3.97 -0.49
N MET A 359 5.56 5.01 -0.73
CA MET A 359 4.90 5.23 -2.03
C MET A 359 5.87 5.39 -3.19
N GLU A 360 7.01 6.04 -3.01
CA GLU A 360 7.98 6.21 -4.10
C GLU A 360 8.47 4.84 -4.59
N VAL A 361 8.74 3.93 -3.65
CA VAL A 361 9.07 2.52 -3.93
C VAL A 361 7.91 1.81 -4.64
N THR A 362 6.68 1.85 -4.10
CA THR A 362 5.49 1.24 -4.74
C THR A 362 5.28 1.76 -6.17
N SER A 363 5.40 3.08 -6.35
CA SER A 363 5.21 3.74 -7.64
C SER A 363 6.25 3.35 -8.68
N VAL A 364 7.42 2.84 -8.30
CA VAL A 364 8.46 2.36 -9.21
C VAL A 364 8.26 0.88 -9.53
N PHE A 365 7.94 0.05 -8.53
CA PHE A 365 7.76 -1.38 -8.72
C PHE A 365 6.48 -1.76 -9.48
N PHE A 366 5.39 -0.99 -9.41
CA PHE A 366 4.06 -1.41 -9.90
C PHE A 366 3.42 -0.56 -11.00
N ARG A 367 4.21 0.22 -11.76
CA ARG A 367 3.74 0.91 -13.00
C ARG A 367 3.21 -0.07 -14.05
N SER A 368 2.12 0.29 -14.70
CA SER A 368 1.72 -0.26 -16.00
C SER A 368 2.83 -0.04 -17.04
N SER A 369 2.93 -0.91 -18.04
CA SER A 369 3.78 -0.61 -19.20
C SER A 369 3.19 0.55 -20.01
N THR A 370 4.07 1.36 -20.58
CA THR A 370 3.73 2.37 -21.59
C THR A 370 4.34 1.94 -22.93
N PRO A 371 3.69 2.17 -24.08
CA PRO A 371 4.29 1.87 -25.37
C PRO A 371 5.50 2.79 -25.63
N ALA A 372 6.40 2.39 -26.53
CA ALA A 372 7.72 3.02 -26.66
C ALA A 372 7.68 4.53 -27.02
N ASN A 373 6.61 5.01 -27.66
CA ASN A 373 6.38 6.41 -27.97
C ASN A 373 6.06 7.27 -26.73
N GLU A 374 5.37 6.72 -25.73
CA GLU A 374 4.94 7.41 -24.51
C GLU A 374 5.96 7.28 -23.36
N ALA A 375 6.84 6.27 -23.42
CA ALA A 375 7.82 5.97 -22.37
C ALA A 375 8.75 7.15 -22.03
N LEU A 376 9.11 7.99 -23.01
CA LEU A 376 9.98 9.15 -22.79
C LEU A 376 9.27 10.29 -22.02
N GLU A 377 7.99 10.53 -22.31
CA GLU A 377 7.18 11.53 -21.60
C GLU A 377 6.80 11.04 -20.19
N SER A 378 6.51 9.75 -20.05
CA SER A 378 6.32 9.10 -18.75
C SER A 378 7.58 9.25 -17.88
N MET A 379 8.78 8.95 -18.39
CA MET A 379 10.03 9.15 -17.63
C MET A 379 10.28 10.61 -17.26
N LYS A 380 9.93 11.59 -18.12
CA LYS A 380 10.06 13.02 -17.82
C LYS A 380 9.10 13.46 -16.72
N THR A 381 7.80 13.17 -16.87
CA THR A 381 6.78 13.53 -15.86
C THR A 381 7.10 12.89 -14.51
N LEU A 382 7.58 11.64 -14.48
CA LEU A 382 8.02 10.96 -13.27
C LEU A 382 9.26 11.61 -12.64
N SER A 383 10.23 12.07 -13.43
CA SER A 383 11.40 12.83 -12.93
C SER A 383 11.00 14.17 -12.33
N GLU A 384 10.06 14.88 -12.97
CA GLU A 384 9.48 16.13 -12.45
C GLU A 384 8.67 15.92 -11.17
N GLN A 385 7.84 14.88 -11.12
CA GLN A 385 7.04 14.52 -9.95
C GLN A 385 7.93 14.10 -8.77
N ARG A 386 8.99 13.33 -9.04
CA ARG A 386 10.04 13.01 -8.05
C ARG A 386 10.72 14.28 -7.54
N SER A 387 11.08 15.22 -8.42
CA SER A 387 11.67 16.51 -8.04
C SER A 387 10.73 17.39 -7.21
N LYS A 388 9.43 17.40 -7.54
CA LYS A 388 8.39 18.09 -6.75
C LYS A 388 8.25 17.49 -5.35
N ASN A 389 8.08 16.17 -5.24
CA ASN A 389 7.97 15.48 -3.95
C ASN A 389 9.24 15.68 -3.09
N PHE A 390 10.43 15.63 -3.70
CA PHE A 390 11.69 15.87 -3.01
C PHE A 390 11.81 17.29 -2.42
N LYS A 391 11.28 18.30 -3.12
CA LYS A 391 11.18 19.68 -2.58
C LYS A 391 10.19 19.79 -1.43
N VAL A 392 9.02 19.14 -1.53
CA VAL A 392 8.03 19.10 -0.45
C VAL A 392 8.62 18.45 0.81
N ILE A 393 9.37 17.36 0.67
CA ILE A 393 10.10 16.71 1.78
C ILE A 393 11.16 17.66 2.38
N GLN A 394 11.94 18.33 1.53
CA GLN A 394 12.96 19.30 1.95
C GLN A 394 12.35 20.45 2.77
N GLU A 395 11.22 21.00 2.33
CA GLU A 395 10.50 22.09 3.00
C GLU A 395 9.83 21.62 4.31
N LYS A 396 9.11 20.49 4.30
CA LYS A 396 8.46 19.92 5.49
C LYS A 396 9.46 19.58 6.59
N MET A 397 10.62 19.00 6.23
CA MET A 397 11.60 18.51 7.21
C MET A 397 12.67 19.54 7.62
N LYS A 398 12.72 20.73 6.99
CA LYS A 398 13.74 21.76 7.23
C LYS A 398 15.19 21.26 7.11
N LEU A 399 15.42 20.25 6.27
CA LEU A 399 16.73 19.66 6.04
C LEU A 399 17.52 20.49 5.01
N ASN A 400 18.83 20.66 5.22
CA ASN A 400 19.69 21.30 4.23
C ASN A 400 19.88 20.39 3.00
N GLU A 401 20.18 20.95 1.82
CA GLU A 401 20.39 20.16 0.59
C GLU A 401 21.36 18.97 0.76
N LYS A 402 22.40 19.11 1.60
CA LYS A 402 23.39 18.05 1.87
C LYS A 402 22.85 16.94 2.76
N GLU A 403 21.87 17.23 3.61
CA GLU A 403 21.24 16.27 4.52
C GLU A 403 20.15 15.49 3.77
N VAL A 404 19.34 16.16 2.94
CA VAL A 404 18.39 15.48 2.04
C VAL A 404 19.12 14.60 1.01
N LYS A 405 20.24 15.06 0.42
CA LYS A 405 21.07 14.25 -0.49
C LYS A 405 21.79 13.08 0.19
N ARG A 406 21.84 13.04 1.52
CA ARG A 406 22.34 11.90 2.33
C ARG A 406 21.22 11.01 2.85
N PHE A 407 19.97 11.39 2.65
CA PHE A 407 18.81 10.64 3.11
C PHE A 407 18.51 9.51 2.12
N ASN A 408 19.03 8.33 2.39
CA ASN A 408 18.55 7.11 1.73
C ASN A 408 17.27 6.65 2.46
N PRO A 409 16.10 6.59 1.80
CA PRO A 409 14.84 6.16 2.43
C PRO A 409 14.79 4.66 2.77
N VAL A 410 15.76 3.87 2.31
CA VAL A 410 15.83 2.43 2.52
C VAL A 410 17.21 2.06 3.07
N ASP A 411 17.26 1.47 4.26
CA ASP A 411 18.53 1.12 4.93
C ASP A 411 19.39 0.14 4.10
N ALA A 412 18.77 -0.87 3.48
CA ALA A 412 19.35 -1.73 2.45
C ALA A 412 18.25 -2.49 1.68
N PHE A 413 18.39 -2.68 0.36
CA PHE A 413 17.53 -3.60 -0.39
C PHE A 413 18.10 -5.03 -0.36
N PRO A 414 17.30 -6.06 0.01
CA PRO A 414 17.65 -7.46 -0.19
C PRO A 414 17.98 -7.76 -1.66
N SER A 415 19.00 -8.58 -1.90
CA SER A 415 19.48 -8.96 -3.25
C SER A 415 18.37 -9.55 -4.12
N ASP A 416 17.52 -10.40 -3.55
CA ASP A 416 16.44 -11.07 -4.29
C ASP A 416 15.37 -10.07 -4.80
N ILE A 417 15.14 -8.97 -4.07
CA ILE A 417 14.22 -7.89 -4.48
C ILE A 417 14.80 -7.09 -5.66
N VAL A 418 16.13 -6.93 -5.71
CA VAL A 418 16.81 -6.28 -6.86
C VAL A 418 16.56 -7.06 -8.15
N ILE A 419 16.55 -8.40 -8.08
CA ILE A 419 16.32 -9.27 -9.24
C ILE A 419 14.83 -9.31 -9.62
N PHE A 420 13.92 -9.37 -8.64
CA PHE A 420 12.49 -9.20 -8.91
C PHE A 420 12.21 -7.86 -9.62
N GLY A 421 12.82 -6.76 -9.16
CA GLY A 421 12.75 -5.46 -9.82
C GLY A 421 13.35 -5.44 -11.23
N ARG A 422 14.48 -6.14 -11.45
CA ARG A 422 15.08 -6.33 -12.78
C ARG A 422 14.10 -7.04 -13.73
N VAL A 423 13.51 -8.14 -13.30
CA VAL A 423 12.55 -8.93 -14.09
C VAL A 423 11.37 -8.07 -14.52
N LEU A 424 10.73 -7.35 -13.58
CA LEU A 424 9.61 -6.46 -13.91
C LEU A 424 10.01 -5.35 -14.90
N ASN A 425 11.19 -4.75 -14.75
CA ASN A 425 11.66 -3.70 -15.65
C ASN A 425 12.03 -4.23 -17.05
N LEU A 426 12.58 -5.44 -17.16
CA LEU A 426 12.86 -6.07 -18.44
C LEU A 426 11.58 -6.53 -19.16
N LEU A 427 10.59 -7.07 -18.43
CA LEU A 427 9.25 -7.36 -18.98
C LEU A 427 8.55 -6.08 -19.51
N ARG A 428 8.72 -4.94 -18.82
CA ARG A 428 8.28 -3.61 -19.29
C ARG A 428 8.99 -3.19 -20.58
N GLY A 429 10.31 -3.35 -20.62
CA GLY A 429 11.11 -3.08 -21.83
C GLY A 429 10.67 -3.94 -23.02
N LEU A 430 10.35 -5.21 -22.77
CA LEU A 430 9.76 -6.10 -23.77
C LEU A 430 8.39 -5.58 -24.25
N SER A 431 7.50 -5.19 -23.35
CA SER A 431 6.17 -4.68 -23.73
C SER A 431 6.24 -3.38 -24.55
N ALA A 432 7.14 -2.47 -24.19
CA ALA A 432 7.41 -1.27 -24.97
C ALA A 432 7.96 -1.61 -26.37
N THR A 433 8.88 -2.59 -26.46
CA THR A 433 9.45 -3.06 -27.73
C THR A 433 8.40 -3.72 -28.64
N MET A 434 7.48 -4.48 -28.05
CA MET A 434 6.36 -5.14 -28.75
C MET A 434 5.19 -4.19 -29.06
N ASN A 435 5.24 -2.94 -28.57
CA ASN A 435 4.19 -1.93 -28.66
C ASN A 435 2.84 -2.38 -28.10
N VAL A 436 2.86 -3.01 -26.92
CA VAL A 436 1.68 -3.53 -26.21
C VAL A 436 1.49 -2.84 -24.86
N ARG A 437 0.24 -2.77 -24.38
CA ARG A 437 -0.10 -2.24 -23.04
C ARG A 437 -0.46 -3.39 -22.12
N ILE A 438 0.51 -3.77 -21.30
CA ILE A 438 0.42 -4.83 -20.29
C ILE A 438 0.22 -4.22 -18.90
N VAL A 439 -0.86 -4.64 -18.25
CA VAL A 439 -1.17 -4.35 -16.85
C VAL A 439 -0.72 -5.55 -16.00
N TYR A 440 0.58 -5.58 -15.67
CA TYR A 440 1.20 -6.68 -14.91
C TYR A 440 0.46 -7.05 -13.64
N ILE A 441 -0.15 -6.06 -12.99
CA ILE A 441 -0.79 -6.25 -11.70
C ILE A 441 -1.97 -7.24 -11.80
N ASP A 442 -2.71 -7.21 -12.90
CA ASP A 442 -3.86 -8.09 -13.13
C ASP A 442 -3.43 -9.49 -13.57
N ILE A 443 -2.34 -9.59 -14.35
CA ILE A 443 -1.82 -10.87 -14.83
C ILE A 443 -1.18 -11.68 -13.70
N MET A 444 -0.38 -11.04 -12.83
CA MET A 444 0.35 -11.75 -11.78
C MET A 444 -0.46 -11.89 -10.48
N ARG A 445 -1.54 -11.11 -10.27
CA ARG A 445 -2.40 -11.20 -9.07
C ARG A 445 -2.90 -12.62 -8.78
N PRO A 446 -3.46 -13.41 -9.74
CA PRO A 446 -3.91 -14.78 -9.44
C PRO A 446 -2.79 -15.70 -8.95
N PHE A 447 -1.57 -15.53 -9.46
CA PHE A 447 -0.39 -16.29 -9.05
C PHE A 447 0.05 -15.89 -7.63
N ALA A 448 0.14 -14.59 -7.34
CA ALA A 448 0.44 -14.09 -5.99
C ALA A 448 -0.63 -14.52 -4.98
N GLU A 449 -1.92 -14.45 -5.35
CA GLU A 449 -3.01 -14.96 -4.51
C GLU A 449 -2.90 -16.46 -4.27
N SER A 450 -2.53 -17.28 -5.26
CA SER A 450 -2.41 -18.74 -5.08
C SER A 450 -1.38 -19.13 -4.00
N VAL A 451 -0.29 -18.36 -3.86
CA VAL A 451 0.72 -18.55 -2.79
C VAL A 451 0.13 -18.28 -1.42
N LEU A 452 -0.73 -17.28 -1.34
CA LEU A 452 -1.42 -16.95 -0.11
C LEU A 452 -2.62 -17.88 0.12
N GLN A 453 -3.26 -18.49 -0.89
CA GLN A 453 -4.52 -19.24 -0.70
C GLN A 453 -4.45 -20.42 0.29
N CYS A 454 -3.27 -21.02 0.52
CA CYS A 454 -3.08 -22.01 1.60
C CYS A 454 -2.91 -21.41 3.01
N ASN A 455 -2.68 -20.09 3.10
CA ASN A 455 -2.45 -19.30 4.32
C ASN A 455 -3.44 -18.13 4.49
N LEU A 456 -4.33 -17.88 3.51
CA LEU A 456 -5.39 -16.87 3.59
C LEU A 456 -6.38 -17.37 4.65
N ASN A 457 -6.60 -16.54 5.67
CA ASN A 457 -7.43 -16.89 6.82
C ASN A 457 -8.92 -17.00 6.42
N ARG A 458 -9.32 -18.16 5.90
CA ARG A 458 -10.72 -18.49 5.59
C ARG A 458 -11.46 -18.88 6.88
N GLY A 459 -11.99 -17.87 7.55
CA GLY A 459 -12.91 -18.05 8.67
C GLY A 459 -12.32 -18.83 9.85
N SER A 460 -13.22 -19.39 10.65
CA SER A 460 -12.85 -20.13 11.86
C SER A 460 -12.43 -21.58 11.60
N ALA A 461 -12.89 -22.19 10.51
CA ALA A 461 -12.64 -23.59 10.19
C ALA A 461 -11.14 -23.91 10.01
N LEU A 462 -10.32 -22.93 9.59
CA LEU A 462 -8.87 -23.06 9.43
C LEU A 462 -8.07 -22.33 10.52
N ASN A 463 -8.72 -21.57 11.41
CA ASN A 463 -8.06 -20.78 12.45
C ASN A 463 -8.77 -20.94 13.81
N PRO A 464 -8.23 -21.74 14.75
CA PRO A 464 -8.84 -21.91 16.07
C PRO A 464 -8.73 -20.66 16.97
N ARG A 465 -7.98 -19.63 16.56
CA ARG A 465 -7.91 -18.31 17.21
C ARG A 465 -8.71 -17.24 16.45
N TRP A 466 -9.72 -17.65 15.68
CA TRP A 466 -10.56 -16.74 14.91
C TRP A 466 -11.40 -15.81 15.79
N ILE A 467 -11.90 -16.31 16.93
CA ILE A 467 -12.47 -15.46 17.99
C ILE A 467 -11.32 -15.07 18.94
N TYR A 468 -11.27 -13.80 19.34
CA TYR A 468 -10.30 -13.32 20.31
C TYR A 468 -10.62 -13.86 21.71
N ASP A 469 -9.65 -14.55 22.32
CA ASP A 469 -9.84 -15.26 23.58
C ASP A 469 -9.99 -14.28 24.76
N THR A 470 -11.22 -14.16 25.23
CA THR A 470 -11.68 -13.24 26.28
C THR A 470 -12.81 -13.88 27.07
N PRO A 471 -12.97 -13.54 28.37
CA PRO A 471 -14.14 -13.94 29.14
C PRO A 471 -15.45 -13.54 28.44
N ILE A 472 -16.46 -14.40 28.51
CA ILE A 472 -17.79 -14.12 27.99
C ILE A 472 -18.55 -13.28 29.05
N HIS A 473 -19.12 -12.15 28.64
CA HIS A 473 -19.86 -11.25 29.52
C HIS A 473 -21.33 -11.66 29.70
N SER A 474 -21.91 -12.42 28.77
CA SER A 474 -23.32 -12.85 28.82
C SER A 474 -23.64 -14.06 27.93
N ASP A 475 -24.79 -14.70 28.16
CA ASP A 475 -25.29 -15.79 27.31
C ASP A 475 -25.55 -15.35 25.85
N VAL A 476 -25.97 -14.09 25.64
CA VAL A 476 -26.13 -13.53 24.29
C VAL A 476 -24.78 -13.36 23.58
N GLU A 477 -23.71 -13.05 24.31
CA GLU A 477 -22.36 -13.05 23.73
C GLU A 477 -21.92 -14.47 23.33
N ALA A 478 -22.21 -15.51 24.13
CA ALA A 478 -21.88 -16.89 23.76
C ALA A 478 -22.55 -17.29 22.42
N LYS A 479 -23.85 -16.97 22.27
CA LYS A 479 -24.60 -17.18 21.02
C LYS A 479 -24.05 -16.34 19.86
N LEU A 480 -23.67 -15.08 20.13
CA LEU A 480 -23.05 -14.21 19.12
C LEU A 480 -21.72 -14.78 18.62
N ARG A 481 -20.84 -15.25 19.51
CA ARG A 481 -19.56 -15.86 19.13
C ARG A 481 -19.75 -17.05 18.19
N GLN A 482 -20.80 -17.87 18.40
CA GLN A 482 -21.18 -18.92 17.46
C GLN A 482 -21.62 -18.37 16.10
N LEU A 483 -22.50 -17.36 16.06
CA LEU A 483 -22.91 -16.71 14.81
C LEU A 483 -21.72 -16.09 14.06
N LEU A 484 -20.74 -15.50 14.75
CA LEU A 484 -19.52 -14.97 14.14
C LEU A 484 -18.64 -16.08 13.53
N VAL A 485 -18.57 -17.26 14.16
CA VAL A 485 -17.92 -18.45 13.58
C VAL A 485 -18.62 -18.90 12.29
N GLU A 486 -19.95 -18.99 12.30
CA GLU A 486 -20.76 -19.37 11.13
C GLU A 486 -20.60 -18.36 9.97
N LEU A 487 -20.68 -17.06 10.26
CA LEU A 487 -20.45 -15.98 9.28
C LEU A 487 -19.01 -15.97 8.75
N GLY A 488 -18.02 -16.30 9.58
CA GLY A 488 -16.62 -16.43 9.16
C GLY A 488 -16.41 -17.60 8.21
N ASN A 489 -16.99 -18.76 8.53
CA ASN A 489 -16.93 -19.97 7.71
C ASN A 489 -17.67 -19.81 6.36
N ALA A 490 -18.72 -18.99 6.32
CA ALA A 490 -19.42 -18.60 5.10
C ALA A 490 -18.72 -17.45 4.32
N GLU A 491 -17.48 -17.09 4.70
CA GLU A 491 -16.69 -15.98 4.17
C GLU A 491 -17.46 -14.62 4.16
N LYS A 492 -18.41 -14.41 5.09
CA LYS A 492 -19.21 -13.17 5.20
C LYS A 492 -18.61 -12.10 6.09
N ILE A 493 -17.69 -12.46 6.97
CA ILE A 493 -16.83 -11.52 7.70
C ILE A 493 -15.35 -11.81 7.39
N LEU A 494 -14.51 -10.79 7.53
CA LEU A 494 -13.05 -10.87 7.42
C LEU A 494 -12.41 -10.54 8.77
N GLY A 495 -12.79 -9.39 9.33
CA GLY A 495 -12.49 -8.94 10.68
C GLY A 495 -13.66 -8.08 11.20
N ILE A 496 -14.02 -8.26 12.46
CA ILE A 496 -15.18 -7.64 13.10
C ILE A 496 -14.96 -7.47 14.60
N GLN A 497 -15.55 -6.42 15.17
CA GLN A 497 -15.78 -6.27 16.60
C GLN A 497 -17.27 -5.99 16.84
N VAL A 498 -17.79 -6.49 17.95
CA VAL A 498 -19.13 -6.17 18.45
C VAL A 498 -19.02 -5.84 19.93
N CYS A 499 -19.52 -4.67 20.32
CA CYS A 499 -19.65 -4.30 21.73
C CYS A 499 -21.07 -3.81 22.01
N ALA A 500 -21.63 -4.22 23.15
CA ALA A 500 -22.96 -3.80 23.59
C ALA A 500 -23.00 -3.52 25.10
N TYR A 501 -23.74 -2.47 25.44
CA TYR A 501 -24.07 -2.03 26.78
C TYR A 501 -25.56 -2.21 27.05
N LYS A 502 -25.90 -2.63 28.26
CA LYS A 502 -27.28 -2.60 28.78
C LYS A 502 -27.25 -2.14 30.23
N ASP A 503 -28.13 -1.22 30.59
CA ASP A 503 -28.22 -0.63 31.94
C ASP A 503 -26.90 -0.01 32.45
N GLY A 504 -26.07 0.46 31.51
CA GLY A 504 -24.74 1.03 31.78
C GLY A 504 -23.59 0.02 31.87
N GLU A 505 -23.87 -1.28 31.89
CA GLU A 505 -22.87 -2.36 31.99
C GLU A 505 -22.54 -2.98 30.63
N VAL A 506 -21.31 -3.47 30.47
CA VAL A 506 -20.87 -4.18 29.25
C VAL A 506 -21.40 -5.61 29.28
N ILE A 507 -22.23 -5.96 28.30
CA ILE A 507 -22.82 -7.30 28.14
C ILE A 507 -22.23 -8.08 26.96
N ILE A 508 -21.54 -7.40 26.04
CA ILE A 508 -20.82 -7.99 24.90
C ILE A 508 -19.55 -7.15 24.68
N ASP A 509 -18.38 -7.78 24.61
CA ASP A 509 -17.15 -7.19 24.08
C ASP A 509 -16.34 -8.28 23.36
N THR A 510 -16.62 -8.48 22.07
CA THR A 510 -16.03 -9.57 21.29
C THR A 510 -15.38 -9.08 20.00
N ALA A 511 -14.25 -9.68 19.67
CA ALA A 511 -13.47 -9.42 18.45
C ALA A 511 -13.24 -10.74 17.70
N ALA A 512 -13.30 -10.70 16.38
CA ALA A 512 -13.12 -11.88 15.54
C ALA A 512 -12.46 -11.55 14.19
N GLY A 513 -11.78 -12.54 13.63
CA GLY A 513 -11.15 -12.48 12.31
C GLY A 513 -9.80 -11.78 12.29
N VAL A 514 -9.45 -11.18 11.15
CA VAL A 514 -8.12 -10.61 10.86
C VAL A 514 -8.18 -9.18 10.33
N LEU A 515 -7.08 -8.44 10.49
CA LEU A 515 -7.00 -7.02 10.16
C LEU A 515 -7.22 -6.72 8.67
N GLY A 516 -6.85 -7.62 7.76
CA GLY A 516 -7.06 -7.43 6.32
C GLY A 516 -6.97 -8.73 5.52
N LYS A 517 -7.35 -8.69 4.24
CA LYS A 517 -7.34 -9.86 3.35
C LYS A 517 -5.94 -10.49 3.24
N TYR A 518 -4.90 -9.65 3.23
CA TYR A 518 -3.49 -10.06 3.16
C TYR A 518 -2.70 -9.76 4.44
N ASP A 519 -3.37 -9.25 5.49
CA ASP A 519 -2.79 -9.04 6.81
C ASP A 519 -3.32 -10.11 7.78
N PRO A 520 -2.54 -11.16 8.08
CA PRO A 520 -3.00 -12.31 8.85
C PRO A 520 -3.09 -12.04 10.36
N ARG A 521 -2.77 -10.82 10.82
CA ARG A 521 -2.79 -10.47 12.24
C ARG A 521 -4.25 -10.49 12.76
N PRO A 522 -4.52 -11.08 13.93
CA PRO A 522 -5.88 -11.20 14.45
C PRO A 522 -6.43 -9.83 14.86
N VAL A 523 -7.74 -9.66 14.72
CA VAL A 523 -8.44 -8.51 15.30
C VAL A 523 -8.38 -8.59 16.82
N GLN A 524 -7.86 -7.53 17.43
CA GLN A 524 -7.83 -7.29 18.86
C GLN A 524 -9.03 -6.41 19.26
N PRO A 525 -9.44 -6.35 20.53
CA PRO A 525 -10.49 -5.42 21.00
C PRO A 525 -10.13 -3.94 20.78
N ASP A 526 -8.83 -3.60 20.74
CA ASP A 526 -8.34 -2.25 20.46
C ASP A 526 -8.02 -2.00 18.97
N SER A 527 -8.31 -2.95 18.06
CA SER A 527 -8.12 -2.74 16.62
C SER A 527 -9.03 -1.61 16.10
N LEU A 528 -8.50 -0.86 15.14
CA LEU A 528 -9.08 0.39 14.65
C LEU A 528 -9.67 0.19 13.25
N PHE A 529 -11.00 0.15 13.19
CA PHE A 529 -11.75 -0.01 11.94
C PHE A 529 -12.10 1.36 11.35
N SER A 530 -12.01 1.49 10.04
CA SER A 530 -12.53 2.67 9.33
C SER A 530 -14.06 2.59 9.30
N VAL A 531 -14.74 3.55 9.93
CA VAL A 531 -16.20 3.59 10.01
C VAL A 531 -16.77 4.74 9.16
N PHE A 532 -17.55 4.37 8.16
CA PHE A 532 -18.29 5.31 7.31
C PHE A 532 -19.61 5.71 7.97
N SER A 533 -20.02 6.97 7.84
CA SER A 533 -21.27 7.56 8.38
C SER A 533 -21.52 7.49 9.89
N ALA A 534 -21.04 6.49 10.63
CA ALA A 534 -21.19 6.41 12.10
C ALA A 534 -20.67 7.69 12.80
N THR A 535 -19.62 8.29 12.24
CA THR A 535 -19.01 9.55 12.68
C THR A 535 -19.92 10.77 12.55
N LYS A 536 -20.98 10.72 11.73
CA LYS A 536 -21.98 11.79 11.66
C LYS A 536 -22.70 11.96 13.01
N GLY A 537 -22.93 10.87 13.74
CA GLY A 537 -23.46 10.92 15.10
C GLY A 537 -22.53 11.66 16.07
N ILE A 538 -21.22 11.39 15.97
CA ILE A 538 -20.18 12.10 16.74
C ILE A 538 -20.18 13.60 16.40
N CYS A 539 -20.24 13.96 15.12
CA CYS A 539 -20.32 15.35 14.66
C CYS A 539 -21.59 16.05 15.19
N ALA A 540 -22.75 15.39 15.09
CA ALA A 540 -24.01 15.88 15.62
C ALA A 540 -23.93 16.08 17.14
N GLY A 541 -23.34 15.14 17.88
CA GLY A 541 -23.10 15.26 19.31
C GLY A 541 -22.23 16.45 19.68
N LEU A 542 -21.17 16.76 18.90
CA LEU A 542 -20.35 17.95 19.13
C LEU A 542 -21.14 19.25 18.88
N VAL A 543 -21.98 19.30 17.85
CA VAL A 543 -22.88 20.45 17.60
C VAL A 543 -23.88 20.61 18.75
N HIS A 544 -24.51 19.53 19.22
CA HIS A 544 -25.41 19.56 20.37
C HIS A 544 -24.70 19.95 21.67
N TRP A 545 -23.43 19.56 21.86
CA TRP A 545 -22.64 20.00 23.02
C TRP A 545 -22.39 21.51 22.99
N LEU A 546 -22.12 22.09 21.81
CA LEU A 546 -22.00 23.54 21.65
C LEU A 546 -23.32 24.25 21.95
N VAL A 547 -24.47 23.65 21.60
CA VAL A 547 -25.80 24.17 21.95
C VAL A 547 -26.07 24.08 23.46
N ASP A 548 -25.79 22.94 24.08
CA ASP A 548 -25.92 22.71 25.53
C ASP A 548 -25.08 23.69 26.37
N ASN A 549 -23.90 24.05 25.86
CA ASN A 549 -22.99 25.01 26.48
C ASN A 549 -23.22 26.47 26.05
N GLY A 550 -24.34 26.76 25.35
CA GLY A 550 -24.74 28.12 24.97
C GLY A 550 -23.83 28.82 23.95
N LYS A 551 -22.96 28.09 23.25
CA LYS A 551 -22.05 28.61 22.21
C LYS A 551 -22.68 28.68 20.82
N LEU A 552 -23.84 28.03 20.65
CA LEU A 552 -24.56 27.92 19.38
C LEU A 552 -26.06 27.75 19.66
N LYS A 553 -26.93 28.11 18.73
CA LYS A 553 -28.34 27.72 18.75
C LYS A 553 -28.70 26.97 17.48
N LEU A 554 -29.62 26.02 17.59
CA LEU A 554 -30.15 25.25 16.47
C LEU A 554 -30.81 26.14 15.40
N GLU A 555 -31.29 27.31 15.78
CA GLU A 555 -31.93 28.29 14.90
C GLU A 555 -30.98 29.37 14.35
N ASP A 556 -29.72 29.41 14.75
CA ASP A 556 -28.78 30.41 14.22
C ASP A 556 -28.52 30.15 12.74
N ASN A 557 -28.52 31.22 11.94
CA ASN A 557 -28.03 31.17 10.56
C ASN A 557 -26.52 30.90 10.58
N ILE A 558 -26.05 29.93 9.80
CA ILE A 558 -24.63 29.53 9.79
C ILE A 558 -23.73 30.69 9.36
N ALA A 559 -24.21 31.57 8.48
CA ALA A 559 -23.52 32.78 8.05
C ALA A 559 -23.14 33.73 9.21
N ASN A 560 -23.83 33.69 10.36
CA ASN A 560 -23.52 34.52 11.52
C ASN A 560 -22.22 34.12 12.22
N ILE A 561 -21.88 32.82 12.19
CA ILE A 561 -20.65 32.28 12.79
C ILE A 561 -19.56 31.99 11.73
N TRP A 562 -19.97 31.76 10.48
CA TRP A 562 -19.10 31.46 9.35
C TRP A 562 -19.45 32.41 8.18
N PRO A 563 -18.94 33.66 8.17
CA PRO A 563 -19.37 34.68 7.21
C PRO A 563 -19.15 34.28 5.74
N GLU A 564 -18.07 33.57 5.42
CA GLU A 564 -17.78 33.11 4.05
C GLU A 564 -18.84 32.13 3.53
N PHE A 565 -19.51 31.41 4.43
CA PHE A 565 -20.57 30.47 4.09
C PHE A 565 -21.83 31.16 3.57
N GLY A 566 -22.14 32.41 3.93
CA GLY A 566 -23.38 33.09 3.50
C GLY A 566 -23.53 33.26 1.99
N SER A 567 -22.41 33.25 1.25
CA SER A 567 -22.37 33.43 -0.20
C SER A 567 -23.32 32.49 -0.99
N ASN A 568 -23.65 32.86 -2.23
CA ASN A 568 -24.45 32.02 -3.15
C ASN A 568 -25.81 31.56 -2.58
N GLY A 569 -26.49 32.44 -1.82
CA GLY A 569 -27.85 32.22 -1.32
C GLY A 569 -27.96 31.37 -0.06
N LYS A 570 -26.84 31.14 0.65
CA LYS A 570 -26.79 30.28 1.84
C LYS A 570 -27.08 31.00 3.16
N ASP A 571 -27.33 32.31 3.13
CA ASP A 571 -27.62 33.16 4.31
C ASP A 571 -28.79 32.67 5.18
N GLN A 572 -29.75 31.96 4.60
CA GLN A 572 -30.94 31.42 5.29
C GLN A 572 -30.76 29.98 5.81
N ILE A 573 -29.59 29.38 5.64
CA ILE A 573 -29.34 28.03 6.16
C ILE A 573 -29.04 28.11 7.67
N LYS A 574 -29.97 27.57 8.47
CA LYS A 574 -29.82 27.40 9.91
C LYS A 574 -29.05 26.13 10.28
N VAL A 575 -28.49 26.09 11.49
CA VAL A 575 -27.79 24.91 12.03
C VAL A 575 -28.64 23.64 11.94
N HIS A 576 -29.93 23.70 12.29
CA HIS A 576 -30.80 22.52 12.21
C HIS A 576 -31.02 22.00 10.78
N HIS A 577 -31.00 22.86 9.74
CA HIS A 577 -31.09 22.41 8.35
C HIS A 577 -29.92 21.49 7.95
N VAL A 578 -28.72 21.71 8.50
CA VAL A 578 -27.58 20.79 8.30
C VAL A 578 -27.80 19.49 9.06
N LEU A 579 -28.17 19.58 10.35
CA LEU A 579 -28.36 18.41 11.21
C LEU A 579 -29.48 17.47 10.72
N ASN A 580 -30.59 18.01 10.22
CA ASN A 580 -31.74 17.24 9.74
C ASN A 580 -31.67 16.90 8.23
N HIS A 581 -30.53 17.15 7.57
CA HIS A 581 -30.30 16.89 6.15
C HIS A 581 -31.18 17.70 5.15
N THR A 582 -31.66 18.89 5.52
CA THR A 582 -32.47 19.78 4.65
C THR A 582 -31.74 21.04 4.14
N SER A 583 -30.41 21.12 4.26
CA SER A 583 -29.65 22.35 3.88
C SER A 583 -29.56 22.65 2.38
N GLY A 584 -29.93 21.70 1.52
CA GLY A 584 -29.73 21.78 0.06
C GLY A 584 -28.30 21.43 -0.41
N LEU A 585 -27.34 21.23 0.50
CA LEU A 585 -25.91 21.03 0.21
C LEU A 585 -25.46 19.56 0.22
N HIS A 586 -26.39 18.65 -0.04
CA HIS A 586 -26.14 17.21 -0.04
C HIS A 586 -25.11 16.79 -1.09
N SER A 587 -25.14 17.42 -2.28
CA SER A 587 -24.22 17.20 -3.40
C SER A 587 -22.95 18.08 -3.38
N ALA A 588 -22.77 18.99 -2.42
CA ALA A 588 -21.72 20.04 -2.46
C ALA A 588 -20.25 19.55 -2.52
N MET A 589 -20.00 18.24 -2.48
CA MET A 589 -18.70 17.59 -2.61
C MET A 589 -18.69 16.48 -3.68
N SER A 590 -19.66 16.43 -4.61
CA SER A 590 -19.74 15.41 -5.67
C SER A 590 -18.52 15.42 -6.59
N ASP A 591 -18.07 16.60 -6.97
CA ASP A 591 -17.15 16.81 -8.09
C ASP A 591 -15.69 16.54 -7.69
N ILE A 592 -15.39 16.52 -6.39
CA ILE A 592 -14.05 16.29 -5.86
C ILE A 592 -13.47 14.93 -6.28
N ASN A 593 -14.34 13.92 -6.45
CA ASN A 593 -13.96 12.59 -6.91
C ASN A 593 -13.67 12.54 -8.42
N GLN A 594 -14.15 13.52 -9.20
CA GLN A 594 -13.94 13.60 -10.65
C GLN A 594 -12.69 14.41 -11.00
N GLU A 595 -12.32 15.39 -10.18
CA GLU A 595 -11.13 16.22 -10.35
C GLU A 595 -9.85 15.53 -9.83
N ASP A 596 -9.78 15.30 -8.51
CA ASP A 596 -8.69 14.62 -7.82
C ASP A 596 -9.21 14.11 -6.46
N PRO A 597 -9.41 12.78 -6.29
CA PRO A 597 -9.89 12.21 -5.04
C PRO A 597 -9.04 12.55 -3.80
N PHE A 598 -7.77 12.96 -3.94
CA PHE A 598 -6.96 13.35 -2.79
C PHE A 598 -7.28 14.75 -2.26
N LEU A 599 -8.00 15.60 -3.01
CA LEU A 599 -8.45 16.92 -2.52
C LEU A 599 -9.36 16.81 -1.30
N MET A 600 -10.08 15.68 -1.12
CA MET A 600 -10.87 15.44 0.09
C MET A 600 -10.01 15.30 1.38
N THR A 601 -8.68 15.20 1.25
CA THR A 601 -7.75 15.15 2.39
C THR A 601 -7.31 16.53 2.89
N ASP A 602 -7.57 17.60 2.11
CA ASP A 602 -7.30 18.98 2.50
C ASP A 602 -8.54 19.58 3.18
N TRP A 603 -8.41 19.84 4.48
CA TRP A 603 -9.48 20.40 5.32
C TRP A 603 -9.93 21.79 4.86
N ASP A 604 -8.98 22.68 4.59
CA ASP A 604 -9.24 24.09 4.34
C ASP A 604 -9.82 24.29 2.93
N GLU A 605 -9.33 23.54 1.92
CA GLU A 605 -9.92 23.54 0.58
C GLU A 605 -11.33 22.91 0.57
N CYS A 606 -11.58 21.85 1.36
CA CYS A 606 -12.93 21.30 1.51
C CYS A 606 -13.91 22.30 2.17
N LEU A 607 -13.51 22.97 3.25
CA LEU A 607 -14.33 24.02 3.87
C LEU A 607 -14.60 25.17 2.89
N LYS A 608 -13.60 25.58 2.11
CA LYS A 608 -13.74 26.61 1.07
C LYS A 608 -14.71 26.19 -0.04
N ARG A 609 -14.67 24.93 -0.49
CA ARG A 609 -15.63 24.38 -1.48
C ARG A 609 -17.05 24.38 -0.94
N ILE A 610 -17.26 23.92 0.30
CA ILE A 610 -18.55 24.04 1.00
C ILE A 610 -19.02 25.50 1.06
N ALA A 611 -18.15 26.43 1.45
CA ALA A 611 -18.48 27.85 1.52
C ALA A 611 -18.82 28.45 0.15
N MET A 612 -18.20 27.98 -0.95
CA MET A 612 -18.47 28.47 -2.31
C MET A 612 -19.63 27.76 -3.03
N SER A 613 -20.10 26.61 -2.54
CA SER A 613 -21.20 25.86 -3.13
C SER A 613 -22.53 26.64 -3.11
N ALA A 614 -23.48 26.25 -3.97
CA ALA A 614 -24.87 26.72 -3.95
C ALA A 614 -25.80 25.59 -3.51
N PRO A 615 -26.90 25.87 -2.79
CA PRO A 615 -27.88 24.84 -2.42
C PRO A 615 -28.71 24.42 -3.63
N GLU A 616 -28.84 23.11 -3.87
CA GLU A 616 -29.62 22.56 -4.99
C GLU A 616 -31.13 22.64 -4.74
N THR A 617 -31.53 22.59 -3.46
CA THR A 617 -32.92 22.73 -3.00
C THR A 617 -33.02 23.85 -1.97
N ALA A 618 -34.21 24.45 -1.83
CA ALA A 618 -34.41 25.51 -0.84
C ALA A 618 -34.22 24.98 0.60
N PRO A 619 -33.51 25.70 1.49
CA PRO A 619 -33.24 25.22 2.84
C PRO A 619 -34.54 24.89 3.61
N GLY A 620 -34.61 23.69 4.20
CA GLY A 620 -35.80 23.19 4.88
C GLY A 620 -36.86 22.52 3.97
N HIS A 621 -36.72 22.59 2.64
CA HIS A 621 -37.75 22.12 1.70
C HIS A 621 -37.73 20.62 1.42
N GLU A 622 -36.54 20.00 1.38
CA GLU A 622 -36.38 18.57 1.09
C GLU A 622 -35.32 17.95 2.01
N GLN A 623 -35.60 16.77 2.56
CA GLN A 623 -34.63 15.98 3.32
C GLN A 623 -33.89 15.02 2.38
N LEU A 624 -32.65 15.36 2.02
CA LEU A 624 -31.80 14.59 1.09
C LEU A 624 -30.50 14.22 1.79
N TYR A 625 -30.13 12.93 1.83
CA TYR A 625 -29.00 12.50 2.67
C TYR A 625 -27.66 13.13 2.26
N HIS A 626 -26.98 13.77 3.22
CA HIS A 626 -25.68 14.41 3.00
C HIS A 626 -24.56 13.40 3.26
N TYR A 627 -24.08 12.72 2.22
CA TYR A 627 -23.12 11.62 2.33
C TYR A 627 -21.75 12.04 2.89
N LEU A 628 -21.10 12.99 2.23
CA LEU A 628 -19.77 13.48 2.60
C LEU A 628 -19.82 14.92 3.13
N SER A 629 -20.62 15.80 2.50
CA SER A 629 -20.71 17.23 2.87
C SER A 629 -21.09 17.47 4.33
N PHE A 630 -21.90 16.59 4.95
CA PHE A 630 -22.26 16.69 6.37
C PHE A 630 -21.04 16.82 7.31
N GLY A 631 -19.94 16.14 6.98
CA GLY A 631 -18.74 16.13 7.82
C GLY A 631 -18.07 17.50 7.89
N TRP A 632 -17.93 18.17 6.75
CA TRP A 632 -17.35 19.52 6.67
C TRP A 632 -18.36 20.62 7.02
N LEU A 633 -19.66 20.42 6.80
CA LEU A 633 -20.71 21.33 7.26
C LEU A 633 -20.72 21.40 8.80
N CYS A 634 -20.88 20.25 9.47
CA CYS A 634 -20.80 20.18 10.93
C CYS A 634 -19.40 20.58 11.43
N GLY A 635 -18.33 20.14 10.76
CA GLY A 635 -16.95 20.49 11.09
C GLY A 635 -16.69 21.99 11.08
N GLY A 636 -17.07 22.70 10.02
CA GLY A 636 -16.93 24.15 9.92
C GLY A 636 -17.76 24.89 10.95
N ILE A 637 -19.01 24.47 11.20
CA ILE A 637 -19.85 24.99 12.30
C ILE A 637 -19.12 24.82 13.65
N ILE A 638 -18.60 23.63 13.92
CA ILE A 638 -17.89 23.30 15.17
C ILE A 638 -16.66 24.19 15.35
N GLU A 639 -15.79 24.30 14.36
CA GLU A 639 -14.56 25.09 14.49
C GLU A 639 -14.85 26.59 14.64
N ARG A 640 -15.82 27.12 13.88
CA ARG A 640 -16.18 28.54 13.91
C ARG A 640 -16.93 28.94 15.18
N ALA A 641 -17.87 28.13 15.66
CA ALA A 641 -18.59 28.40 16.92
C ALA A 641 -17.75 28.14 18.18
N SER A 642 -16.78 27.23 18.14
CA SER A 642 -15.91 26.93 19.29
C SER A 642 -14.63 27.74 19.36
N GLY A 643 -14.16 28.27 18.22
CA GLY A 643 -12.84 28.90 18.08
C GLY A 643 -11.66 27.92 18.18
N ARG A 644 -11.90 26.62 18.01
CA ARG A 644 -10.93 25.53 18.22
C ARG A 644 -10.95 24.54 17.07
N ARG A 645 -9.91 23.71 16.96
CA ARG A 645 -9.84 22.66 15.93
C ARG A 645 -10.82 21.53 16.24
N PHE A 646 -11.41 20.93 15.21
CA PHE A 646 -12.38 19.83 15.33
C PHE A 646 -11.84 18.68 16.21
N GLN A 647 -10.60 18.27 15.98
CA GLN A 647 -9.95 17.17 16.71
C GLN A 647 -9.71 17.50 18.20
N GLU A 648 -9.33 18.74 18.52
CA GLU A 648 -9.12 19.18 19.92
C GLU A 648 -10.43 19.15 20.71
N LEU A 649 -11.54 19.53 20.07
CA LEU A 649 -12.85 19.52 20.70
C LEU A 649 -13.39 18.08 20.84
N LEU A 650 -13.18 17.24 19.82
CA LEU A 650 -13.50 15.81 19.88
C LEU A 650 -12.79 15.12 21.07
N GLU A 651 -11.50 15.40 21.25
CA GLU A 651 -10.72 14.84 22.36
C GLU A 651 -11.24 15.28 23.73
N GLU A 652 -11.50 16.58 23.90
CA GLU A 652 -11.95 17.15 25.17
C GLU A 652 -13.38 16.76 25.56
N VAL A 653 -14.28 16.75 24.59
CA VAL A 653 -15.73 16.59 24.84
C VAL A 653 -16.11 15.11 24.92
N PHE A 654 -15.51 14.24 24.11
CA PHE A 654 -15.89 12.82 24.07
C PHE A 654 -14.76 11.87 24.44
N VAL A 655 -13.56 11.99 23.86
CA VAL A 655 -12.51 10.96 24.05
C VAL A 655 -12.09 10.82 25.51
N ARG A 656 -11.65 11.92 26.14
CA ARG A 656 -11.16 11.92 27.53
C ARG A 656 -12.27 11.67 28.56
N PRO A 657 -13.47 12.30 28.49
CA PRO A 657 -14.54 12.04 29.46
C PRO A 657 -15.07 10.61 29.41
N LEU A 658 -15.13 10.01 28.22
CA LEU A 658 -15.52 8.59 28.06
C LEU A 658 -14.39 7.62 28.40
N LYS A 659 -13.13 8.08 28.53
CA LYS A 659 -11.93 7.25 28.72
C LYS A 659 -11.72 6.26 27.57
N ILE A 660 -11.83 6.77 26.34
CA ILE A 660 -11.64 6.03 25.08
C ILE A 660 -10.40 6.51 24.31
N ASP A 661 -9.47 7.18 25.02
CA ASP A 661 -8.14 7.53 24.54
C ASP A 661 -7.45 6.31 23.94
N GLY A 662 -6.88 6.46 22.74
CA GLY A 662 -6.31 5.33 22.02
C GLY A 662 -7.28 4.60 21.10
N GLU A 663 -8.60 4.68 21.29
CA GLU A 663 -9.61 3.85 20.58
C GLU A 663 -10.57 4.61 19.64
N LEU A 664 -10.47 5.94 19.51
CA LEU A 664 -11.29 6.73 18.59
C LEU A 664 -10.52 7.92 18.00
N TYR A 665 -10.45 7.98 16.66
CA TYR A 665 -9.76 9.05 15.92
C TYR A 665 -10.58 9.51 14.70
N VAL A 666 -10.50 10.79 14.38
CA VAL A 666 -10.86 11.34 13.07
C VAL A 666 -9.62 12.04 12.53
N GLY A 667 -8.90 11.38 11.62
CA GLY A 667 -7.49 11.66 11.32
C GLY A 667 -6.57 11.01 12.36
N ILE A 668 -5.89 9.92 11.99
CA ILE A 668 -5.03 9.17 12.92
C ILE A 668 -3.66 9.87 13.16
N PRO A 669 -3.09 9.78 14.37
CA PRO A 669 -1.70 10.14 14.61
C PRO A 669 -0.73 9.05 14.10
N PRO A 670 0.55 9.39 13.84
CA PRO A 670 1.59 8.39 13.59
C PRO A 670 1.80 7.48 14.81
N GLY A 671 2.11 6.20 14.57
CA GLY A 671 2.39 5.20 15.61
C GLY A 671 1.26 4.19 15.84
N VAL A 672 0.07 4.41 15.25
CA VAL A 672 -1.10 3.52 15.39
C VAL A 672 -1.26 2.55 14.22
N GLU A 673 -0.39 2.60 13.22
CA GLU A 673 -0.51 1.86 11.96
C GLU A 673 -0.65 0.35 12.17
N SER A 674 -0.01 -0.19 13.22
CA SER A 674 -0.09 -1.61 13.57
C SER A 674 -1.49 -2.08 14.01
N ARG A 675 -2.41 -1.18 14.38
CA ARG A 675 -3.77 -1.52 14.83
C ARG A 675 -4.85 -1.31 13.77
N LEU A 676 -4.48 -0.78 12.60
CA LEU A 676 -5.43 -0.43 11.55
C LEU A 676 -5.95 -1.67 10.82
N ALA A 677 -7.28 -1.78 10.69
CA ALA A 677 -7.91 -2.76 9.81
C ALA A 677 -8.05 -2.22 8.38
N THR A 678 -7.80 -3.07 7.38
CA THR A 678 -7.83 -2.79 5.94
C THR A 678 -9.21 -3.05 5.36
N LEU A 679 -9.81 -2.02 4.76
CA LEU A 679 -11.11 -2.14 4.09
C LEU A 679 -10.99 -3.04 2.86
N THR A 680 -11.90 -4.00 2.76
CA THR A 680 -12.07 -4.95 1.64
C THR A 680 -13.55 -4.98 1.24
N ILE A 681 -13.88 -5.29 -0.02
CA ILE A 681 -15.28 -5.34 -0.50
C ILE A 681 -15.77 -6.79 -0.52
N ASP A 682 -17.03 -7.05 -0.13
CA ASP A 682 -17.70 -8.29 -0.56
C ASP A 682 -18.15 -8.18 -2.03
N MET A 683 -17.30 -8.66 -2.95
CA MET A 683 -17.60 -8.69 -4.38
C MET A 683 -18.90 -9.47 -4.68
N SER A 684 -19.28 -10.46 -3.85
CA SER A 684 -20.54 -11.20 -4.03
C SER A 684 -21.79 -10.37 -3.71
N ASP A 685 -21.65 -9.30 -2.92
CA ASP A 685 -22.72 -8.34 -2.63
C ASP A 685 -22.74 -7.22 -3.68
N LEU A 686 -21.55 -6.76 -4.11
CA LEU A 686 -21.40 -5.77 -5.19
C LEU A 686 -22.00 -6.25 -6.53
N THR A 687 -21.77 -7.52 -6.91
CA THR A 687 -22.34 -8.10 -8.14
C THR A 687 -23.87 -8.16 -8.13
N LYS A 688 -24.52 -8.20 -6.95
CA LYS A 688 -25.99 -8.13 -6.87
C LYS A 688 -26.50 -6.72 -7.21
N LEU A 689 -25.76 -5.68 -6.82
CA LEU A 689 -26.09 -4.29 -7.09
C LEU A 689 -25.83 -3.89 -8.54
N SER A 690 -24.76 -4.37 -9.17
CA SER A 690 -24.53 -4.14 -10.61
C SER A 690 -25.63 -4.73 -11.50
N ASN A 691 -26.39 -5.71 -10.99
CA ASN A 691 -27.52 -6.34 -11.67
C ASN A 691 -28.86 -5.60 -11.43
N VAL A 692 -28.88 -4.54 -10.61
CA VAL A 692 -30.05 -3.68 -10.43
C VAL A 692 -30.04 -2.61 -11.53
N GLY A 693 -31.12 -2.53 -12.31
CA GLY A 693 -31.26 -1.51 -13.36
C GLY A 693 -31.26 -0.09 -12.79
N ASN A 694 -30.70 0.85 -13.56
CA ASN A 694 -30.74 2.28 -13.25
C ASN A 694 -32.19 2.73 -13.00
N ARG A 695 -32.39 3.59 -11.99
CA ARG A 695 -33.73 4.08 -11.62
C ARG A 695 -33.82 5.59 -11.78
N SER A 696 -34.93 6.07 -12.34
CA SER A 696 -35.16 7.50 -12.60
C SER A 696 -35.49 8.34 -11.35
N ASP A 697 -35.64 7.72 -10.18
CA ASP A 697 -35.93 8.35 -8.89
C ASP A 697 -34.68 8.65 -8.05
N LEU A 698 -33.49 8.20 -8.48
CA LEU A 698 -32.21 8.44 -7.80
C LEU A 698 -31.38 9.51 -8.52
N PRO A 699 -30.74 10.44 -7.80
CA PRO A 699 -29.75 11.35 -8.39
C PRO A 699 -28.66 10.56 -9.12
N THR A 700 -28.05 11.15 -10.15
CA THR A 700 -27.06 10.47 -11.02
C THR A 700 -25.92 9.81 -10.23
N THR A 701 -25.46 10.47 -9.17
CA THR A 701 -24.41 10.02 -8.24
C THR A 701 -24.73 8.71 -7.51
N PHE A 702 -26.02 8.34 -7.41
CA PHE A 702 -26.51 7.17 -6.68
C PHE A 702 -27.13 6.10 -7.58
N GLN A 703 -26.92 6.19 -8.89
CA GLN A 703 -27.24 5.09 -9.79
C GLN A 703 -26.44 3.83 -9.40
N PRO A 704 -27.03 2.61 -9.48
CA PRO A 704 -26.36 1.37 -9.05
C PRO A 704 -24.98 1.17 -9.69
N GLN A 705 -24.80 1.58 -10.94
CA GLN A 705 -23.51 1.54 -11.64
C GLN A 705 -22.46 2.48 -11.03
N GLN A 706 -22.84 3.71 -10.66
CA GLN A 706 -21.93 4.66 -10.02
C GLN A 706 -21.61 4.25 -8.58
N MET A 707 -22.58 3.70 -7.84
CA MET A 707 -22.33 3.12 -6.51
C MET A 707 -21.38 1.91 -6.56
N ALA A 708 -21.52 1.04 -7.56
CA ALA A 708 -20.59 -0.08 -7.77
C ALA A 708 -19.17 0.42 -8.10
N GLN A 709 -19.03 1.44 -8.97
CA GLN A 709 -17.74 2.04 -9.29
C GLN A 709 -17.10 2.71 -8.06
N LEU A 710 -17.85 3.54 -7.32
CA LEU A 710 -17.40 4.13 -6.06
C LEU A 710 -16.98 3.07 -5.04
N ALA A 711 -17.75 1.99 -4.90
CA ALA A 711 -17.42 0.90 -3.99
C ALA A 711 -16.09 0.22 -4.35
N THR A 712 -15.70 0.15 -5.63
CA THR A 712 -14.37 -0.37 -6.04
C THR A 712 -13.20 0.57 -5.75
N THR A 713 -13.41 1.89 -5.82
CA THR A 713 -12.33 2.87 -5.61
C THR A 713 -12.16 3.31 -4.16
N LEU A 714 -13.25 3.30 -3.37
CA LEU A 714 -13.26 3.80 -1.99
C LEU A 714 -12.25 3.08 -1.07
N PRO A 715 -12.11 1.75 -1.06
CA PRO A 715 -11.17 1.08 -0.17
C PRO A 715 -9.73 1.46 -0.45
N ALA A 716 -9.32 1.56 -1.72
CA ALA A 716 -7.95 1.93 -2.08
C ALA A 716 -7.58 3.33 -1.56
N ILE A 717 -8.51 4.30 -1.66
CA ILE A 717 -8.32 5.65 -1.12
C ILE A 717 -8.26 5.61 0.41
N PHE A 718 -9.26 5.03 1.08
CA PHE A 718 -9.37 5.01 2.55
C PHE A 718 -8.41 4.00 3.23
N ASN A 719 -7.75 3.12 2.47
CA ASN A 719 -6.62 2.32 2.95
C ASN A 719 -5.31 3.10 2.94
N SER A 720 -5.18 4.14 2.10
CA SER A 720 -3.98 4.98 2.05
C SER A 720 -3.77 5.77 3.35
N LEU A 721 -2.51 5.91 3.78
CA LEU A 721 -2.17 6.69 4.98
C LEU A 721 -2.50 8.20 4.85
N TYR A 722 -2.74 8.72 3.64
CA TYR A 722 -3.16 10.10 3.41
C TYR A 722 -4.60 10.30 3.86
N ALA A 723 -5.51 9.48 3.33
CA ALA A 723 -6.90 9.49 3.75
C ALA A 723 -7.02 9.20 5.25
N ARG A 724 -6.36 8.14 5.76
CA ARG A 724 -6.45 7.75 7.17
C ARG A 724 -5.97 8.83 8.15
N ARG A 725 -4.94 9.61 7.79
CA ARG A 725 -4.44 10.73 8.60
C ARG A 725 -5.24 12.03 8.40
N ALA A 726 -6.09 12.12 7.37
CA ALA A 726 -6.91 13.30 7.10
C ALA A 726 -8.19 13.35 7.95
N ILE A 727 -8.63 14.58 8.23
CA ILE A 727 -9.88 14.85 8.96
C ILE A 727 -11.03 14.84 7.96
N ILE A 728 -11.74 13.70 7.86
CA ILE A 728 -12.94 13.54 7.00
C ILE A 728 -14.12 13.09 7.90
N PRO A 729 -14.80 14.01 8.61
CA PRO A 729 -15.69 13.66 9.73
C PRO A 729 -16.97 12.90 9.37
N ALA A 730 -17.24 12.68 8.08
CA ALA A 730 -18.37 11.85 7.61
C ALA A 730 -17.97 10.42 7.19
N ALA A 731 -16.67 10.13 7.04
CA ALA A 731 -16.19 8.91 6.37
C ALA A 731 -14.85 8.32 6.89
N ASN A 732 -13.98 9.10 7.54
CA ASN A 732 -12.66 8.67 8.01
C ASN A 732 -12.52 8.74 9.55
N CYS A 733 -13.40 8.05 10.26
CA CYS A 733 -13.15 7.75 11.67
C CYS A 733 -12.52 6.37 11.80
N HIS A 734 -11.47 6.26 12.59
CA HIS A 734 -10.85 5.01 12.98
C HIS A 734 -11.13 4.74 14.44
N CYS A 735 -11.98 3.74 14.73
CA CYS A 735 -12.34 3.41 16.09
C CYS A 735 -12.54 1.91 16.35
N SER A 736 -12.54 1.52 17.62
CA SER A 736 -13.04 0.23 18.07
C SER A 736 -14.57 0.23 18.16
N ALA A 737 -15.19 -0.95 18.16
CA ALA A 737 -16.60 -1.09 18.54
C ALA A 737 -16.83 -0.69 20.01
N ARG A 738 -15.88 -0.95 20.91
CA ARG A 738 -15.98 -0.58 22.33
C ARG A 738 -16.14 0.92 22.52
N ALA A 739 -15.29 1.73 21.87
CA ALA A 739 -15.35 3.18 21.94
C ALA A 739 -16.66 3.74 21.36
N LEU A 740 -17.11 3.22 20.21
CA LEU A 740 -18.36 3.65 19.58
C LEU A 740 -19.60 3.22 20.38
N ALA A 741 -19.63 2.00 20.91
CA ALA A 741 -20.73 1.51 21.76
C ALA A 741 -20.82 2.32 23.06
N ARG A 742 -19.67 2.64 23.69
CA ARG A 742 -19.59 3.44 24.91
C ARG A 742 -20.05 4.88 24.70
N TYR A 743 -19.77 5.47 23.53
CA TYR A 743 -20.34 6.75 23.11
C TYR A 743 -21.87 6.68 23.04
N TYR A 744 -22.44 5.72 22.30
CA TYR A 744 -23.89 5.54 22.20
C TYR A 744 -24.56 5.17 23.55
N ALA A 745 -23.87 4.45 24.44
CA ALA A 745 -24.36 4.16 25.79
C ALA A 745 -24.50 5.44 26.63
N ALA A 746 -23.53 6.35 26.52
CA ALA A 746 -23.64 7.67 27.15
C ALA A 746 -24.78 8.50 26.56
N LEU A 747 -25.03 8.43 25.25
CA LEU A 747 -26.20 9.08 24.63
C LEU A 747 -27.52 8.47 25.12
N ALA A 748 -27.60 7.15 25.27
CA ALA A 748 -28.79 6.44 25.76
C ALA A 748 -29.19 6.90 27.18
N GLU A 749 -28.22 7.06 28.09
CA GLU A 749 -28.47 7.59 29.45
C GLU A 749 -28.41 9.14 29.54
N GLY A 750 -28.75 9.86 28.45
CA GLY A 750 -28.93 11.32 28.46
C GLY A 750 -27.64 12.10 28.73
N GLY A 751 -26.50 11.55 28.30
CA GLY A 751 -25.16 12.09 28.49
C GLY A 751 -24.39 11.52 29.68
N LYS A 752 -24.99 10.68 30.54
CA LYS A 752 -24.27 10.10 31.68
C LYS A 752 -23.18 9.12 31.21
N VAL A 753 -21.94 9.32 31.64
CA VAL A 753 -20.83 8.44 31.28
C VAL A 753 -20.98 7.07 31.97
N PRO A 754 -20.99 5.93 31.24
CA PRO A 754 -21.04 4.60 31.85
C PRO A 754 -19.83 4.33 32.75
N PRO A 755 -19.93 3.47 33.78
CA PRO A 755 -18.76 3.07 34.57
C PRO A 755 -17.63 2.52 33.67
N PRO A 756 -16.35 2.66 34.06
CA PRO A 756 -15.27 2.00 33.35
C PRO A 756 -15.43 0.48 33.48
N PRO A 757 -15.20 -0.31 32.41
CA PRO A 757 -15.38 -1.76 32.48
C PRO A 757 -14.41 -2.38 33.49
N ASN A 758 -14.90 -3.31 34.31
CA ASN A 758 -14.14 -3.99 35.36
C ASN A 758 -12.97 -4.86 34.84
N SER A 759 -12.83 -5.01 33.52
CA SER A 759 -11.85 -5.87 32.84
C SER A 759 -11.19 -5.20 31.64
N SER A 760 -10.66 -3.98 31.79
CA SER A 760 -9.85 -3.32 30.75
C SER A 760 -8.46 -3.95 30.62
N MET A 761 -8.40 -5.15 30.03
CA MET A 761 -7.17 -5.82 29.59
C MET A 761 -7.26 -6.11 28.08
N PRO A 762 -6.28 -5.67 27.25
CA PRO A 762 -5.14 -4.84 27.62
C PRO A 762 -5.55 -3.47 28.16
N SER A 763 -4.69 -2.87 29.00
CA SER A 763 -4.81 -1.45 29.33
C SER A 763 -4.57 -0.61 28.05
N LEU A 764 -5.25 0.54 27.95
CA LEU A 764 -5.33 1.42 26.77
C LEU A 764 -3.99 2.06 26.31
N GLY A 765 -2.84 1.54 26.75
CA GLY A 765 -1.51 2.11 26.54
C GLY A 765 -0.38 1.10 26.27
N SER A 766 -0.67 -0.13 25.85
CA SER A 766 0.37 -1.14 25.51
C SER A 766 1.20 -0.81 24.24
N HIS A 767 0.88 0.29 23.56
CA HIS A 767 1.60 0.79 22.38
C HIS A 767 2.01 2.25 22.60
N PRO A 768 3.21 2.68 22.13
CA PRO A 768 3.77 4.00 22.46
C PRO A 768 2.97 5.13 21.81
N HIS A 769 2.15 5.83 22.61
CA HIS A 769 1.01 6.61 22.13
C HIS A 769 1.11 8.14 22.29
N ILE A 770 2.28 8.69 22.62
CA ILE A 770 2.39 10.14 22.95
C ILE A 770 3.57 10.82 22.25
N PRO A 771 3.33 11.51 21.12
CA PRO A 771 4.16 12.62 20.69
C PRO A 771 4.01 13.76 21.72
N LYS A 772 5.03 13.99 22.55
CA LYS A 772 5.06 15.19 23.40
C LYS A 772 5.24 16.41 22.51
N PHE A 773 4.15 17.12 22.22
CA PHE A 773 4.22 18.43 21.56
C PHE A 773 5.16 19.35 22.36
N PRO A 774 6.19 19.95 21.72
CA PRO A 774 6.97 20.98 22.38
C PRO A 774 6.06 22.17 22.64
N SER A 775 5.79 22.48 23.91
CA SER A 775 5.27 23.80 24.26
C SER A 775 6.23 24.85 23.72
N GLN A 776 5.69 25.90 23.10
CA GLN A 776 6.50 26.94 22.44
C GLN A 776 7.52 27.51 23.43
N GLN A 777 8.80 27.17 23.24
CA GLN A 777 9.87 27.84 23.97
C GLN A 777 9.87 29.29 23.54
N THR A 778 9.44 30.16 24.46
CA THR A 778 9.49 31.61 24.26
C THR A 778 10.94 32.01 24.03
N VAL A 779 11.19 32.67 22.89
CA VAL A 779 12.52 33.15 22.50
C VAL A 779 12.99 34.22 23.48
N LYS A 780 13.68 33.82 24.55
CA LYS A 780 14.42 34.74 25.41
C LYS A 780 15.80 34.99 24.82
N LYS A 781 16.01 36.26 24.43
CA LYS A 781 17.22 36.79 23.81
C LYS A 781 18.49 36.36 24.54
N GLN A 782 19.49 35.94 23.77
CA GLN A 782 20.87 35.84 24.26
C GLN A 782 21.31 37.18 24.88
N LYS A 783 21.79 37.13 26.13
CA LYS A 783 22.73 38.12 26.65
C LYS A 783 24.08 37.45 26.81
N SER A 784 25.07 37.99 26.12
CA SER A 784 26.46 37.56 26.17
C SER A 784 27.10 37.84 27.53
N GLN A 785 27.85 36.89 28.09
CA GLN A 785 29.06 37.21 28.87
C GLN A 785 30.04 36.03 28.87
N LYS A 786 31.34 36.36 28.77
CA LYS A 786 32.48 35.42 28.74
C LYS A 786 32.88 35.01 30.16
N LYS A 787 33.38 33.78 30.35
CA LYS A 787 34.81 33.50 30.69
C LYS A 787 35.10 32.01 31.04
N THR A 788 36.23 31.52 30.53
CA THR A 788 37.25 30.58 31.10
C THR A 788 36.85 29.57 32.18
N GLY A 789 37.30 28.29 32.18
CA GLY A 789 38.25 27.56 31.32
C GLY A 789 38.83 26.32 32.05
N LEU A 790 39.76 25.58 31.42
CA LEU A 790 40.53 24.41 31.95
C LEU A 790 39.68 23.12 32.12
N ASP A 791 39.98 21.98 31.47
CA ASP A 791 41.08 20.99 31.69
C ASP A 791 40.83 20.16 32.98
N ASP A 792 41.01 18.82 33.07
CA ASP A 792 41.72 17.85 32.22
C ASP A 792 41.25 16.37 32.47
N HIS A 793 41.74 15.43 31.64
CA HIS A 793 41.94 13.97 31.86
C HIS A 793 40.75 12.99 32.12
N GLY A 794 40.74 11.88 31.35
CA GLY A 794 40.11 10.58 31.71
C GLY A 794 41.17 9.56 32.18
N PRO A 795 41.12 8.25 31.87
CA PRO A 795 40.02 7.36 31.41
C PRO A 795 39.94 6.02 32.20
N GLY A 796 39.10 5.06 31.77
CA GLY A 796 39.06 3.64 32.26
C GLY A 796 37.68 3.23 32.79
N GLN A 797 37.00 2.20 32.24
CA GLN A 797 37.14 0.76 32.57
C GLN A 797 36.87 0.44 34.06
N THR A 798 35.99 -0.50 34.47
CA THR A 798 35.55 -1.75 33.79
C THR A 798 34.25 -2.32 34.40
N GLN A 799 33.51 -3.10 33.60
CA GLN A 799 32.70 -4.31 33.93
C GLN A 799 31.88 -4.45 35.25
N SER A 800 30.61 -4.88 35.06
CA SER A 800 29.87 -5.88 35.88
C SER A 800 29.54 -5.55 37.35
N SER A 801 28.48 -6.05 38.00
CA SER A 801 27.42 -7.02 37.63
C SER A 801 26.19 -6.81 38.53
N ASN A 802 25.07 -7.42 38.14
CA ASN A 802 23.86 -7.62 38.96
C ASN A 802 24.10 -7.82 40.46
N SER A 803 23.35 -7.09 41.30
CA SER A 803 22.47 -7.71 42.30
C SER A 803 21.56 -6.68 42.98
N SER A 804 20.26 -6.98 43.01
CA SER A 804 19.30 -6.40 43.94
C SER A 804 19.66 -6.84 45.38
N PRO A 805 19.28 -6.10 46.43
CA PRO A 805 17.90 -6.26 46.90
C PRO A 805 17.19 -5.01 47.46
N GLN A 806 15.87 -5.16 47.45
CA GLN A 806 14.79 -4.53 48.21
C GLN A 806 15.11 -3.59 49.40
N ASN A 807 14.31 -2.52 49.43
CA ASN A 807 13.64 -1.90 50.59
C ASN A 807 14.43 -1.67 51.90
N SER A 808 14.62 -0.39 52.21
CA SER A 808 14.16 0.15 53.50
C SER A 808 13.73 1.61 53.38
N SER A 809 12.72 1.96 54.18
CA SER A 809 12.07 3.26 54.26
C SER A 809 12.91 4.29 55.01
N GLY A 810 12.89 5.54 54.57
CA GLY A 810 13.38 6.69 55.35
C GLY A 810 12.75 7.98 54.86
N HIS A 811 11.71 8.46 55.55
CA HIS A 811 11.31 9.86 55.46
C HIS A 811 12.42 10.72 56.06
N ASP A 812 12.77 11.83 55.41
CA ASP A 812 13.01 13.06 56.15
C ASP A 812 12.62 14.28 55.32
N ASP A 813 11.95 15.21 55.98
CA ASP A 813 11.28 16.37 55.39
C ASP A 813 12.10 17.64 55.66
N LYS A 814 12.21 18.54 54.67
CA LYS A 814 12.59 19.96 54.88
C LYS A 814 12.54 20.82 53.61
N GLY A 815 11.71 21.86 53.68
CA GLY A 815 12.19 23.21 53.35
C GLY A 815 11.71 23.84 52.04
N ASN A 816 10.41 24.05 51.89
CA ASN A 816 9.87 25.06 50.96
C ASN A 816 10.44 26.46 51.27
N VAL A 817 10.72 27.24 50.23
CA VAL A 817 10.61 28.72 50.28
C VAL A 817 9.78 29.18 49.08
N TYR A 818 8.56 29.61 49.36
CA TYR A 818 7.64 30.24 48.43
C TYR A 818 8.04 31.69 48.10
N ILE A 819 7.77 32.15 46.88
CA ILE A 819 7.39 33.55 46.62
C ILE A 819 6.16 33.58 45.69
N GLN A 820 5.08 34.14 46.21
CA GLN A 820 3.81 34.52 45.57
C GLN A 820 3.89 36.01 45.11
N ILE A 821 3.05 36.64 44.28
CA ILE A 821 1.78 36.38 43.54
C ILE A 821 1.76 37.44 42.36
N PRO A 822 0.79 37.58 41.41
CA PRO A 822 -0.59 37.06 41.33
C PRO A 822 -0.95 36.25 40.07
N SER A 823 -1.98 35.42 40.26
CA SER A 823 -2.93 34.95 39.25
C SER A 823 -4.08 35.95 39.06
N ASP A 824 -4.72 35.96 37.89
CA ASP A 824 -6.14 36.33 37.76
C ASP A 824 -6.91 35.29 36.93
N ASN A 825 -7.97 34.78 37.54
CA ASN A 825 -9.09 34.00 36.98
C ASN A 825 -8.83 32.95 35.88
N ARG A 826 -8.50 31.74 36.32
CA ARG A 826 -9.12 30.50 35.78
C ARG A 826 -9.68 29.70 36.95
N CYS A 827 -10.94 29.24 36.84
CA CYS A 827 -11.50 28.30 37.80
C CYS A 827 -10.67 27.01 37.80
N SER A 828 -10.11 26.67 38.97
CA SER A 828 -9.62 25.33 39.26
C SER A 828 -10.81 24.39 39.50
N ILE A 829 -10.63 23.12 39.13
CA ILE A 829 -11.28 22.01 39.83
C ILE A 829 -10.13 21.33 40.57
N ASP A 830 -10.17 21.39 41.89
CA ASP A 830 -9.15 20.80 42.76
C ASP A 830 -9.36 19.29 42.89
N ASP A 831 -8.27 18.54 42.81
CA ASP A 831 -8.23 17.14 43.23
C ASP A 831 -8.27 17.06 44.76
N THR A 832 -9.44 16.80 45.35
CA THR A 832 -9.55 16.09 46.63
C THR A 832 -10.98 15.59 46.86
N SER A 833 -11.15 14.25 46.81
CA SER A 833 -12.30 13.50 47.34
C SER A 833 -13.71 14.10 47.16
N SER A 834 -14.27 14.02 45.94
CA SER A 834 -15.73 14.07 45.71
C SER A 834 -16.14 13.11 44.58
N ASP A 835 -17.39 12.65 44.60
CA ASP A 835 -17.94 11.53 43.80
C ASP A 835 -17.53 11.50 42.31
N ASN A 836 -16.62 10.59 41.98
CA ASN A 836 -16.18 10.30 40.60
C ASN A 836 -17.23 9.48 39.80
N ARG A 837 -18.53 9.64 40.12
CA ARG A 837 -19.66 8.80 39.66
C ARG A 837 -20.66 9.52 38.73
N ASN A 838 -20.56 10.84 38.58
CA ASN A 838 -21.57 11.66 37.88
C ASN A 838 -20.96 12.60 36.81
N ILE A 839 -20.05 12.11 35.96
CA ILE A 839 -19.65 12.85 34.75
C ILE A 839 -20.80 12.77 33.74
N LYS A 840 -21.29 13.94 33.27
CA LYS A 840 -22.37 14.06 32.30
C LYS A 840 -21.92 14.90 31.10
N LEU A 841 -22.11 14.39 29.89
CA LEU A 841 -21.74 15.04 28.62
C LEU A 841 -22.68 16.18 28.24
N PHE A 842 -23.97 16.08 28.60
CA PHE A 842 -25.02 17.05 28.24
C PHE A 842 -25.84 17.40 29.48
N HIS A 843 -26.11 18.67 29.70
CA HIS A 843 -26.85 19.18 30.85
C HIS A 843 -28.35 19.30 30.56
N ASN A 844 -28.73 19.54 29.30
CA ASN A 844 -30.10 19.58 28.81
C ASN A 844 -30.89 18.33 29.25
N PRO A 845 -31.97 18.48 30.04
CA PRO A 845 -32.80 17.35 30.47
C PRO A 845 -33.62 16.73 29.33
N LYS A 846 -33.82 17.46 28.22
CA LYS A 846 -34.52 17.02 27.00
C LYS A 846 -33.56 16.71 25.84
N VAL A 847 -32.32 16.32 26.13
CA VAL A 847 -31.33 16.03 25.08
C VAL A 847 -31.77 14.91 24.13
N HIS A 848 -32.54 13.94 24.60
CA HIS A 848 -33.15 12.90 23.76
C HIS A 848 -34.18 13.47 22.78
N ASP A 849 -35.07 14.34 23.24
CA ASP A 849 -36.04 15.05 22.40
C ASP A 849 -35.32 15.89 21.35
N ALA A 850 -34.20 16.52 21.71
CA ALA A 850 -33.36 17.27 20.78
C ALA A 850 -32.74 16.37 19.71
N PHE A 851 -32.06 15.28 20.09
CA PHE A 851 -31.45 14.34 19.13
C PHE A 851 -32.47 13.76 18.14
N MET A 852 -33.64 13.35 18.65
CA MET A 852 -34.72 12.80 17.85
C MET A 852 -35.55 13.88 17.14
N GLY A 853 -35.44 15.14 17.54
CA GLY A 853 -36.23 16.25 17.00
C GLY A 853 -37.73 16.06 17.22
N VAL A 854 -38.13 15.83 18.48
CA VAL A 854 -39.53 15.64 18.90
C VAL A 854 -39.91 16.63 20.00
N GLY A 855 -41.19 16.73 20.34
CA GLY A 855 -41.67 17.66 21.35
C GLY A 855 -41.38 19.12 20.96
N GLU A 856 -40.65 19.85 21.80
CA GLU A 856 -40.30 21.25 21.50
C GLU A 856 -39.36 21.42 20.28
N TYR A 857 -38.71 20.35 19.83
CA TYR A 857 -37.80 20.35 18.67
C TYR A 857 -38.48 19.88 17.37
N GLU A 858 -39.76 19.49 17.40
CA GLU A 858 -40.47 18.93 16.24
C GLU A 858 -40.45 19.88 15.03
N ASN A 859 -40.73 21.17 15.27
CA ASN A 859 -40.72 22.25 14.26
C ASN A 859 -39.32 22.54 13.66
N LEU A 860 -38.24 21.95 14.20
CA LEU A 860 -36.88 22.08 13.67
C LEU A 860 -36.48 20.88 12.79
N THR A 861 -37.39 19.94 12.53
CA THR A 861 -37.15 18.76 11.69
C THR A 861 -38.11 18.66 10.52
N TYR A 862 -37.70 17.90 9.51
CA TYR A 862 -38.56 17.62 8.37
C TYR A 862 -39.74 16.72 8.81
N PRO A 863 -41.00 17.09 8.51
CA PRO A 863 -42.18 16.31 8.90
C PRO A 863 -42.10 14.87 8.36
N ASN A 864 -42.31 13.89 9.24
CA ASN A 864 -42.17 12.46 8.94
C ASN A 864 -40.80 12.05 8.34
N GLY A 865 -39.75 12.85 8.53
CA GLY A 865 -38.40 12.57 8.08
C GLY A 865 -37.71 11.45 8.88
N MET A 866 -36.78 10.75 8.23
CA MET A 866 -35.97 9.68 8.85
C MET A 866 -34.90 10.21 9.82
N PHE A 867 -34.56 11.49 9.72
CA PHE A 867 -33.55 12.13 10.57
C PHE A 867 -34.18 13.14 11.54
N GLY A 868 -33.76 13.04 12.80
CA GLY A 868 -33.94 14.08 13.81
C GLY A 868 -32.89 15.18 13.64
N LEU A 869 -32.42 15.76 14.74
CA LEU A 869 -31.32 16.73 14.69
C LEU A 869 -29.97 16.00 14.74
N GLY A 870 -29.54 15.48 13.58
CA GLY A 870 -28.21 14.91 13.38
C GLY A 870 -28.10 13.41 13.66
N PHE A 871 -29.19 12.75 14.05
CA PHE A 871 -29.28 11.31 14.27
C PHE A 871 -30.39 10.69 13.43
N LYS A 872 -30.16 9.48 12.90
CA LYS A 872 -31.21 8.72 12.21
C LYS A 872 -32.17 8.15 13.26
N ARG A 873 -33.46 8.43 13.12
CA ARG A 873 -34.54 7.87 13.96
C ARG A 873 -34.65 6.37 13.70
N SER A 874 -34.95 5.59 14.73
CA SER A 874 -35.16 4.14 14.64
C SER A 874 -36.54 3.79 15.18
N TYR A 875 -37.36 3.16 14.34
CA TYR A 875 -38.73 2.80 14.65
C TYR A 875 -38.87 1.30 14.86
N SER A 876 -39.79 0.87 15.72
CA SER A 876 -40.18 -0.54 15.87
C SER A 876 -41.00 -1.00 14.64
N THR A 877 -41.31 -2.29 14.56
CA THR A 877 -42.26 -2.82 13.56
C THR A 877 -43.66 -2.23 13.69
N ASN A 878 -43.99 -1.64 14.85
CA ASN A 878 -45.28 -1.02 15.17
C ASN A 878 -45.25 0.51 14.96
N GLU A 879 -44.23 1.03 14.28
CA GLU A 879 -44.01 2.47 14.00
C GLU A 879 -43.73 3.35 15.23
N GLU A 880 -43.45 2.74 16.39
CA GLU A 880 -43.04 3.46 17.60
C GLU A 880 -41.57 3.88 17.53
N LEU A 881 -41.25 5.11 17.94
CA LEU A 881 -39.88 5.62 17.97
C LEU A 881 -39.13 5.04 19.18
N ILE A 882 -38.24 4.08 18.94
CA ILE A 882 -37.54 3.31 19.99
C ILE A 882 -36.11 3.81 20.30
N GLY A 883 -35.54 4.62 19.41
CA GLY A 883 -34.17 5.08 19.56
C GLY A 883 -33.59 5.74 18.33
N PHE A 884 -32.26 5.79 18.27
CA PHE A 884 -31.53 6.47 17.20
C PHE A 884 -30.11 5.91 16.99
N GLY A 885 -29.51 6.19 15.84
CA GLY A 885 -28.18 5.69 15.49
C GLY A 885 -27.63 6.25 14.18
N HIS A 886 -26.53 5.65 13.72
CA HIS A 886 -25.97 5.82 12.38
C HIS A 886 -25.40 4.50 11.86
N SER A 887 -25.63 4.21 10.59
CA SER A 887 -25.07 3.08 9.85
C SER A 887 -24.37 3.56 8.59
N GLY A 888 -23.29 2.88 8.18
CA GLY A 888 -22.49 3.22 7.01
C GLY A 888 -22.60 2.22 5.87
N ILE A 889 -22.26 2.68 4.66
CA ILE A 889 -22.18 1.85 3.44
C ILE A 889 -21.09 0.74 3.52
N GLY A 890 -20.28 0.72 4.57
CA GLY A 890 -19.35 -0.36 4.92
C GLY A 890 -19.88 -1.36 5.96
N GLY A 891 -21.15 -1.26 6.38
CA GLY A 891 -21.77 -2.14 7.37
C GLY A 891 -21.53 -1.77 8.85
N SER A 892 -20.45 -1.04 9.16
CA SER A 892 -20.21 -0.52 10.52
C SER A 892 -21.37 0.38 10.99
N THR A 893 -21.85 0.17 12.21
CA THR A 893 -23.09 0.74 12.74
C THR A 893 -22.97 1.01 14.23
N GLY A 894 -23.51 2.12 14.71
CA GLY A 894 -23.74 2.41 16.13
C GLY A 894 -25.20 2.82 16.38
N PHE A 895 -25.81 2.28 17.42
CA PHE A 895 -27.25 2.41 17.69
C PHE A 895 -27.53 2.37 19.20
N CYS A 896 -28.56 3.07 19.66
CA CYS A 896 -29.11 2.93 21.00
C CYS A 896 -30.63 2.96 21.05
N ASN A 897 -31.22 2.13 21.94
CA ASN A 897 -32.61 2.15 22.37
C ASN A 897 -32.68 2.83 23.75
N ILE A 898 -33.47 3.88 23.86
CA ILE A 898 -33.48 4.77 25.05
C ILE A 898 -34.23 4.10 26.20
N GLU A 899 -35.44 3.60 25.94
CA GLU A 899 -36.31 2.96 26.92
C GLU A 899 -35.65 1.75 27.58
N HIS A 900 -34.96 0.93 26.79
CA HIS A 900 -34.29 -0.30 27.24
C HIS A 900 -32.84 -0.06 27.71
N LYS A 901 -32.40 1.21 27.80
CA LYS A 901 -31.04 1.63 28.18
C LYS A 901 -29.94 0.81 27.49
N PHE A 902 -30.16 0.56 26.21
CA PHE A 902 -29.33 -0.34 25.42
C PHE A 902 -28.58 0.44 24.35
N ALA A 903 -27.30 0.13 24.18
CA ALA A 903 -26.49 0.68 23.11
C ALA A 903 -25.53 -0.37 22.58
N MET A 904 -25.25 -0.32 21.30
CA MET A 904 -24.28 -1.23 20.69
C MET A 904 -23.56 -0.60 19.51
N ALA A 905 -22.41 -1.16 19.19
CA ALA A 905 -21.71 -0.90 17.95
C ALA A 905 -21.18 -2.19 17.33
N VAL A 906 -21.19 -2.22 16.01
CA VAL A 906 -20.54 -3.24 15.18
C VAL A 906 -19.57 -2.49 14.28
N THR A 907 -18.30 -2.90 14.27
CA THR A 907 -17.28 -2.36 13.36
C THR A 907 -16.62 -3.50 12.60
N LEU A 908 -16.49 -3.37 11.29
CA LEU A 908 -16.02 -4.46 10.42
C LEU A 908 -15.25 -3.94 9.20
N ASN A 909 -14.34 -4.75 8.66
CA ASN A 909 -13.46 -4.38 7.55
C ASN A 909 -13.87 -4.95 6.19
N LYS A 910 -14.85 -5.87 6.13
CA LYS A 910 -15.42 -6.37 4.87
C LYS A 910 -16.73 -5.65 4.53
N MET A 911 -16.62 -4.58 3.74
CA MET A 911 -17.74 -3.75 3.32
C MET A 911 -18.85 -4.60 2.67
N SER A 912 -20.06 -4.47 3.20
CA SER A 912 -21.29 -5.11 2.76
C SER A 912 -22.48 -4.17 3.00
N PHE A 913 -23.61 -4.43 2.34
CA PHE A 913 -24.80 -3.55 2.42
C PHE A 913 -25.64 -3.79 3.69
N GLY A 914 -24.96 -3.90 4.84
CA GLY A 914 -25.57 -4.00 6.16
C GLY A 914 -26.18 -5.36 6.53
N THR A 915 -26.29 -6.32 5.60
CA THR A 915 -26.96 -7.62 5.83
C THR A 915 -26.33 -8.44 6.98
N VAL A 916 -25.00 -8.44 7.10
CA VAL A 916 -24.27 -9.07 8.21
C VAL A 916 -24.59 -8.39 9.53
N THR A 917 -24.48 -7.06 9.57
CA THR A 917 -24.76 -6.25 10.75
C THR A 917 -26.22 -6.36 11.19
N ALA A 918 -27.16 -6.42 10.25
CA ALA A 918 -28.59 -6.62 10.51
C ALA A 918 -28.85 -7.95 11.23
N LYS A 919 -28.23 -9.05 10.78
CA LYS A 919 -28.32 -10.36 11.48
C LYS A 919 -27.77 -10.31 12.90
N ILE A 920 -26.65 -9.62 13.12
CA ILE A 920 -26.04 -9.45 14.44
C ILE A 920 -26.96 -8.64 15.37
N ILE A 921 -27.46 -7.48 14.92
CA ILE A 921 -28.36 -6.65 15.73
C ILE A 921 -29.68 -7.38 16.00
N HIS A 922 -30.25 -8.06 15.00
CA HIS A 922 -31.47 -8.85 15.16
C HIS A 922 -31.30 -9.96 16.21
N LEU A 923 -30.20 -10.73 16.17
CA LEU A 923 -29.91 -11.74 17.20
C LEU A 923 -29.85 -11.12 18.60
N ILE A 924 -29.09 -10.04 18.76
CA ILE A 924 -28.87 -9.41 20.08
C ILE A 924 -30.16 -8.82 20.63
N CYS A 925 -30.93 -8.10 19.81
CA CYS A 925 -32.20 -7.51 20.24
C CYS A 925 -33.23 -8.60 20.58
N TYR A 926 -33.34 -9.66 19.77
CA TYR A 926 -34.23 -10.79 20.01
C TYR A 926 -33.90 -11.50 21.34
N GLU A 927 -32.64 -11.86 21.56
CA GLU A 927 -32.17 -12.54 22.79
C GLU A 927 -32.33 -11.68 24.05
N LEU A 928 -32.30 -10.35 23.93
CA LEU A 928 -32.48 -9.42 25.04
C LEU A 928 -33.94 -8.97 25.25
N ASN A 929 -34.88 -9.43 24.42
CA ASN A 929 -36.27 -8.95 24.32
C ASN A 929 -36.39 -7.42 24.12
N ILE A 930 -35.54 -6.86 23.26
CA ILE A 930 -35.53 -5.44 22.88
C ILE A 930 -36.19 -5.29 21.50
N PRO A 931 -37.06 -4.28 21.27
CA PRO A 931 -37.64 -4.02 19.96
C PRO A 931 -36.58 -3.88 18.85
N VAL A 932 -36.68 -4.71 17.80
CA VAL A 932 -35.80 -4.66 16.64
C VAL A 932 -36.19 -3.46 15.75
N PRO A 933 -35.25 -2.62 15.32
CA PRO A 933 -35.52 -1.57 14.34
C PRO A 933 -36.10 -2.12 13.03
N GLN A 934 -37.18 -1.52 12.53
CA GLN A 934 -37.94 -1.99 11.37
C GLN A 934 -37.07 -2.18 10.11
N GLU A 935 -36.08 -1.31 9.90
CA GLU A 935 -35.13 -1.40 8.78
C GLU A 935 -34.29 -2.68 8.83
N ILE A 936 -33.93 -3.13 10.03
CA ILE A 936 -33.12 -4.32 10.28
C ILE A 936 -33.94 -5.59 10.01
N SER A 937 -35.19 -5.64 10.47
CA SER A 937 -36.12 -6.75 10.17
C SER A 937 -36.30 -6.92 8.65
N ARG A 938 -36.57 -5.83 7.92
CA ARG A 938 -36.71 -5.85 6.45
C ARG A 938 -35.47 -6.39 5.74
N LEU A 939 -34.26 -6.06 6.21
CA LEU A 939 -33.00 -6.54 5.65
C LEU A 939 -32.73 -8.03 5.91
N VAL A 940 -33.21 -8.55 7.05
CA VAL A 940 -33.12 -10.00 7.37
C VAL A 940 -34.14 -10.78 6.53
N GLU A 941 -35.37 -10.29 6.40
CA GLU A 941 -36.44 -10.92 5.61
C GLU A 941 -36.10 -10.98 4.11
N THR A 942 -35.70 -9.85 3.52
CA THR A 942 -35.31 -9.76 2.09
C THR A 942 -34.05 -10.57 1.76
N GLY A 943 -33.24 -10.92 2.74
CA GLY A 943 -32.11 -11.84 2.58
C GLY A 943 -32.49 -13.29 2.23
N SER A 944 -33.77 -13.65 2.28
CA SER A 944 -34.28 -15.01 2.00
C SER A 944 -34.95 -15.19 0.64
N THR A 945 -35.27 -14.10 -0.07
CA THR A 945 -36.03 -14.14 -1.34
C THR A 945 -35.34 -13.36 -2.45
N SER A 946 -35.30 -13.93 -3.65
CA SER A 946 -34.49 -13.48 -4.79
C SER A 946 -35.05 -12.26 -5.55
N GLN A 947 -35.81 -11.40 -4.90
CA GLN A 947 -36.30 -10.14 -5.47
C GLN A 947 -35.97 -8.97 -4.55
N LEU A 948 -35.07 -8.11 -5.03
CA LEU A 948 -34.72 -6.83 -4.42
C LEU A 948 -35.90 -5.84 -4.53
N GLY A 949 -36.89 -6.03 -3.65
CA GLY A 949 -37.99 -5.09 -3.41
C GLY A 949 -37.50 -3.83 -2.70
N ILE A 950 -36.60 -3.07 -3.34
CA ILE A 950 -36.02 -1.83 -2.78
C ILE A 950 -37.07 -0.71 -2.83
N GLY A 951 -37.99 -0.72 -1.86
CA GLY A 951 -38.79 0.43 -1.47
C GLY A 951 -37.97 1.34 -0.57
N LYS A 952 -37.10 2.16 -1.20
CA LYS A 952 -36.01 2.97 -0.61
C LYS A 952 -34.83 2.15 -0.04
N PRO A 953 -33.57 2.46 -0.40
CA PRO A 953 -32.41 1.98 0.33
C PRO A 953 -32.35 2.57 1.75
N LEU A 954 -31.48 2.02 2.60
CA LEU A 954 -31.11 2.56 3.94
C LEU A 954 -30.68 4.05 3.92
N ILE A 955 -30.34 4.54 2.73
CA ILE A 955 -29.73 5.84 2.44
C ILE A 955 -30.45 6.45 1.23
N ASN A 956 -31.63 7.02 1.47
CA ASN A 956 -32.29 8.01 0.61
C ASN A 956 -32.46 9.28 1.44
#